data_AF-A0A497H700-F1
#
_entry.id   AF-A0A497H700-F1
#
_cell.length_a   1.000
_cell.length_b   1.000
_cell.length_c   1.000
_cell.angle_alpha   90.00
_cell.angle_beta   90.00
_cell.angle_gamma   90.00
#
_symmetry.space_group_name_H-M   'P 1'
#
loop_
_entity.id
_entity.type
_entity.pdbx_description
1 polymer ?
#
loop_
_entity_poly.entity_id
_entity_poly.type
_entity_poly.pdbx_seq_one_letter_code
_entity_poly.pdbx_strand_id
1 'polypeptide(L)'
;MFKKTLIHTLLLLLIQTMLLSSTTVGHISHTNNDETTKEQNIYSIEIHKYFSTPKIKNNSKMAEYINVHLKEANFFLMKPGKPILPFFSKTFELPFGTKILDTQCILCSDNKEIRVSKKVVPAAKPIICSDEKQKTCLHTTINPELYNNNNNLYPDRWYSIKLGSGLNRNNKHVLFVTINMYPIRYDPLNDEIFYVNSIKVKLTYKTPDTTMFSGTADYDLLIIAYPTYASFLRPLVHHKNSYGIHTKLVTLKEIYDGTYFPSQGRDKPEQIKYFIKDAIENWEIKYVMLVGNFRKIPVRYSHLETDKGNFYEELEFISDLYYADIYDPNGNFSTWDSDNDSIFAEWPWPESQPMEDMIDLYPDVYVGRLACQNVFEVIAITQKIIDYEKNTKGSTWYNTMIVCGGDTFDKAWEGGTDYNEGEVANEKALEYMQGFTPVRLWASLGNLTRDNISSTLNNGAGFIYFAGHGNPRMWATHKNGDYKNWTEGWRNREILQLKNHHKYPILMVGGCHNSQFDVTPLNLIKDPKKSWIFSTWVPECWSWVFVKKTNGGAIASIGSTGYGGVNIGDFNDNGIPDCIEGADGWFETEFFRLYAQENIDILGETYGQIVTEYVQNFSCYSNRYDCKIVETHALLGDPSLKIGGYLDHKKNIFERKKAPFFVNHKSTFFRLYKNVPAMHSPATYDISCTHPPYAPCMPPL
;
A
#
# COMPACT_ATOMS: atom_id res chain seq x y z
N MET A 1 8.53 -9.65 -62.01
CA MET A 1 8.95 -9.34 -60.61
C MET A 1 8.02 -8.29 -59.98
N PHE A 2 6.68 -8.45 -60.04
CA PHE A 2 5.73 -7.34 -59.79
C PHE A 2 4.49 -7.66 -58.91
N LYS A 3 4.46 -8.81 -58.22
CA LYS A 3 3.31 -9.23 -57.37
C LYS A 3 3.57 -9.30 -55.85
N LYS A 4 4.81 -9.14 -55.37
CA LYS A 4 5.10 -9.11 -53.91
C LYS A 4 4.96 -7.72 -53.28
N THR A 5 5.17 -6.65 -54.05
CA THR A 5 5.16 -5.26 -53.56
C THR A 5 3.75 -4.81 -53.17
N LEU A 6 2.77 -5.02 -54.05
CA LEU A 6 1.39 -4.51 -53.88
C LEU A 6 0.68 -5.03 -52.61
N ILE A 7 1.02 -6.26 -52.18
CA ILE A 7 0.45 -6.89 -50.98
C ILE A 7 1.00 -6.24 -49.70
N HIS A 8 2.26 -5.80 -49.68
CA HIS A 8 2.80 -5.06 -48.54
C HIS A 8 2.19 -3.64 -48.43
N THR A 9 1.97 -2.96 -49.56
CA THR A 9 1.39 -1.62 -49.57
C THR A 9 -0.06 -1.60 -49.05
N LEU A 10 -0.89 -2.59 -49.42
CA LEU A 10 -2.25 -2.68 -48.88
C LEU A 10 -2.30 -3.05 -47.39
N LEU A 11 -1.38 -3.91 -46.91
CA LEU A 11 -1.37 -4.33 -45.51
C LEU A 11 -0.98 -3.18 -44.57
N LEU A 12 -0.05 -2.32 -44.99
CA LEU A 12 0.31 -1.09 -44.25
C LEU A 12 -0.85 -0.09 -44.16
N LEU A 13 -1.64 0.08 -45.22
CA LEU A 13 -2.77 1.02 -45.25
C LEU A 13 -3.93 0.58 -44.32
N LEU A 14 -4.13 -0.73 -44.16
CA LEU A 14 -5.12 -1.30 -43.24
C LEU A 14 -4.72 -1.18 -41.76
N ILE A 15 -3.42 -1.15 -41.46
CA ILE A 15 -2.93 -0.93 -40.09
C ILE A 15 -3.08 0.54 -39.68
N GLN A 16 -2.97 1.49 -40.62
CA GLN A 16 -3.16 2.93 -40.33
C GLN A 16 -4.62 3.36 -40.13
N THR A 17 -5.61 2.50 -40.39
CA THR A 17 -7.04 2.87 -40.37
C THR A 17 -7.86 2.29 -39.22
N MET A 18 -7.23 1.52 -38.30
CA MET A 18 -7.86 1.04 -37.05
C MET A 18 -7.36 1.72 -35.77
N LEU A 19 -6.68 2.87 -35.88
CA LEU A 19 -6.15 3.66 -34.76
C LEU A 19 -6.90 4.99 -34.51
N LEU A 20 -8.13 5.12 -35.02
CA LEU A 20 -8.98 6.31 -34.88
C LEU A 20 -10.24 6.05 -34.06
N SER A 21 -10.06 5.66 -32.79
CA SER A 21 -11.13 5.68 -31.78
C SER A 21 -10.60 6.06 -30.39
N SER A 22 -10.73 7.35 -30.08
CA SER A 22 -10.61 7.94 -28.74
C SER A 22 -9.35 7.62 -27.91
N THR A 23 -8.17 8.06 -28.36
CA THR A 23 -7.02 8.33 -27.49
C THR A 23 -6.83 9.84 -27.32
N THR A 24 -7.05 10.37 -26.12
CA THR A 24 -6.63 11.74 -25.77
C THR A 24 -5.12 11.76 -25.54
N VAL A 25 -4.36 11.89 -26.63
CA VAL A 25 -2.90 11.99 -26.58
C VAL A 25 -2.51 13.29 -25.87
N GLY A 26 -1.94 13.19 -24.68
CA GLY A 26 -1.23 14.30 -24.06
C GLY A 26 0.02 14.60 -24.87
N HIS A 27 0.08 15.76 -25.52
CA HIS A 27 1.23 16.15 -26.33
C HIS A 27 2.41 16.47 -25.41
N ILE A 28 3.44 15.62 -25.43
CA ILE A 28 4.71 15.87 -24.73
C ILE A 28 5.66 16.55 -25.70
N SER A 29 6.22 17.71 -25.31
CA SER A 29 7.26 18.42 -26.05
C SER A 29 8.51 18.54 -25.20
N HIS A 30 9.48 17.64 -25.43
CA HIS A 30 10.85 17.85 -24.95
C HIS A 30 11.54 18.87 -25.86
N THR A 31 11.62 20.12 -25.43
CA THR A 31 12.41 21.16 -26.08
C THR A 31 13.84 21.12 -25.55
N ASN A 32 14.69 20.30 -26.17
CA ASN A 32 16.14 20.46 -26.03
C ASN A 32 16.56 21.72 -26.80
N ASN A 33 16.85 22.81 -26.10
CA ASN A 33 17.49 23.97 -26.70
C ASN A 33 18.99 23.71 -26.84
N ASP A 34 19.39 23.03 -27.92
CA ASP A 34 20.80 22.83 -28.29
C ASP A 34 21.43 24.12 -28.84
N GLU A 35 21.58 25.14 -27.99
CA GLU A 35 22.58 26.21 -28.15
C GLU A 35 23.49 26.24 -26.91
N THR A 36 24.80 26.20 -27.14
CA THR A 36 25.75 25.77 -26.11
C THR A 36 26.17 26.88 -25.13
N THR A 37 25.61 26.85 -23.92
CA THR A 37 26.31 27.29 -22.70
C THR A 37 26.28 26.18 -21.64
N LYS A 38 27.44 25.91 -21.03
CA LYS A 38 27.69 24.70 -20.23
C LYS A 38 27.39 24.87 -18.72
N GLU A 39 26.57 25.86 -18.38
CA GLU A 39 26.50 26.43 -17.02
C GLU A 39 25.18 26.22 -16.28
N GLN A 40 24.11 25.76 -16.95
CA GLN A 40 22.80 25.59 -16.32
C GLN A 40 22.19 24.22 -16.67
N ASN A 41 22.32 23.26 -15.76
CA ASN A 41 21.60 21.97 -15.75
C ASN A 41 20.10 22.16 -15.42
N ILE A 42 19.46 23.14 -16.08
CA ILE A 42 18.07 23.56 -15.85
C ILE A 42 17.21 23.02 -17.00
N TYR A 43 16.13 22.36 -16.65
CA TYR A 43 15.19 21.71 -17.56
C TYR A 43 13.77 22.14 -17.24
N SER A 44 12.84 21.89 -18.16
CA SER A 44 11.41 22.04 -17.87
C SER A 44 10.57 20.92 -18.46
N ILE A 45 9.61 20.45 -17.67
CA ILE A 45 8.54 19.55 -18.10
C ILE A 45 7.27 20.38 -18.26
N GLU A 46 6.60 20.25 -19.41
CA GLU A 46 5.28 20.84 -19.64
C GLU A 46 4.25 19.71 -19.82
N ILE A 47 3.11 19.86 -19.16
CA ILE A 47 2.01 18.89 -19.15
C ILE A 47 0.74 19.64 -19.53
N HIS A 48 0.19 19.31 -20.70
CA HIS A 48 -1.07 19.85 -21.18
C HIS A 48 -2.16 18.78 -21.10
N LYS A 49 -3.14 18.96 -20.22
CA LYS A 49 -4.26 18.05 -20.01
C LYS A 49 -5.57 18.71 -20.41
N TYR A 50 -6.32 18.03 -21.26
CA TYR A 50 -7.68 18.41 -21.67
C TYR A 50 -8.72 17.61 -20.88
N PHE A 51 -9.89 18.23 -20.69
CA PHE A 51 -10.98 17.71 -19.86
C PHE A 51 -12.33 17.89 -20.56
N SER A 52 -13.18 16.87 -20.48
CA SER A 52 -14.57 16.92 -20.95
C SER A 52 -15.45 17.83 -20.07
N THR A 53 -16.68 18.13 -20.50
CA THR A 53 -17.66 18.77 -19.62
C THR A 53 -18.04 17.81 -18.49
N PRO A 54 -18.04 18.25 -17.21
CA PRO A 54 -18.40 17.41 -16.08
C PRO A 54 -19.80 16.82 -16.22
N LYS A 55 -19.95 15.54 -15.85
CA LYS A 55 -21.25 14.86 -15.80
C LYS A 55 -21.77 14.92 -14.38
N ILE A 56 -22.91 15.58 -14.21
CA ILE A 56 -23.62 15.62 -12.92
C ILE A 56 -24.69 14.53 -12.91
N LYS A 57 -24.72 13.72 -11.86
CA LYS A 57 -25.82 12.80 -11.55
C LYS A 57 -26.44 13.19 -10.21
N ASN A 58 -27.69 12.79 -9.94
CA ASN A 58 -28.14 12.67 -8.55
C ASN A 58 -27.24 11.65 -7.83
N ASN A 59 -26.84 11.90 -6.57
CA ASN A 59 -26.34 10.80 -5.77
C ASN A 59 -27.48 9.80 -5.55
N SER A 60 -27.14 8.52 -5.65
CA SER A 60 -28.12 7.45 -5.74
C SER A 60 -28.58 6.98 -4.34
N LYS A 61 -27.71 7.02 -3.31
CA LYS A 61 -28.01 6.54 -1.93
C LYS A 61 -28.51 7.69 -1.04
N MET A 62 -28.07 8.92 -1.30
CA MET A 62 -28.45 10.14 -0.59
C MET A 62 -29.15 11.10 -1.57
N ALA A 63 -30.47 10.98 -1.65
CA ALA A 63 -31.27 11.58 -2.71
C ALA A 63 -31.23 13.12 -2.75
N GLU A 64 -30.77 13.77 -1.69
CA GLU A 64 -30.60 15.23 -1.55
C GLU A 64 -29.29 15.79 -2.12
N TYR A 65 -28.33 14.93 -2.49
CA TYR A 65 -27.03 15.33 -3.05
C TYR A 65 -26.86 14.99 -4.54
N ILE A 66 -25.76 15.46 -5.13
CA ILE A 66 -25.30 15.14 -6.49
C ILE A 66 -23.85 14.68 -6.53
N ASN A 67 -23.57 13.88 -7.56
CA ASN A 67 -22.25 13.42 -7.95
C ASN A 67 -21.71 14.22 -9.13
N VAL A 68 -20.41 14.48 -9.13
CA VAL A 68 -19.69 15.07 -10.27
C VAL A 68 -18.68 14.05 -10.77
N HIS A 69 -18.79 13.65 -12.04
CA HIS A 69 -17.84 12.76 -12.69
C HIS A 69 -17.14 13.47 -13.85
N LEU A 70 -15.87 13.12 -14.09
CA LEU A 70 -15.09 13.61 -15.22
C LEU A 70 -14.35 12.44 -15.86
N LYS A 71 -14.49 12.26 -17.18
CA LYS A 71 -13.96 11.07 -17.87
C LYS A 71 -12.43 10.99 -17.80
N GLU A 72 -11.76 12.13 -17.79
CA GLU A 72 -10.29 12.23 -17.85
C GLU A 72 -9.61 12.29 -16.47
N ALA A 73 -10.39 12.20 -15.38
CA ALA A 73 -9.90 12.07 -14.01
C ALA A 73 -9.50 10.62 -13.68
N ASN A 74 -8.65 10.44 -12.68
CA ASN A 74 -8.22 9.14 -12.15
C ASN A 74 -8.31 9.03 -10.62
N PHE A 75 -8.61 10.13 -9.91
CA PHE A 75 -8.78 10.17 -8.46
C PHE A 75 -9.92 11.12 -8.06
N PHE A 76 -10.35 11.04 -6.81
CA PHE A 76 -11.35 11.94 -6.21
C PHE A 76 -10.78 12.63 -4.97
N LEU A 77 -11.06 13.92 -4.82
CA LEU A 77 -10.81 14.66 -3.58
C LEU A 77 -11.81 14.18 -2.52
N MET A 78 -11.32 13.57 -1.44
CA MET A 78 -12.14 12.94 -0.39
C MET A 78 -11.78 13.42 1.02
N LYS A 79 -11.38 14.69 1.21
CA LYS A 79 -11.09 15.21 2.55
C LYS A 79 -12.40 15.29 3.38
N PRO A 80 -12.47 14.67 4.59
CA PRO A 80 -13.68 14.59 5.38
C PRO A 80 -14.46 15.92 5.54
N GLY A 81 -15.78 15.83 5.34
CA GLY A 81 -16.72 16.94 5.36
C GLY A 81 -16.65 17.91 4.15
N LYS A 82 -15.77 17.67 3.16
CA LYS A 82 -15.64 18.50 1.96
C LYS A 82 -16.20 17.80 0.70
N PRO A 83 -16.71 18.54 -0.30
CA PRO A 83 -17.30 17.99 -1.53
C PRO A 83 -16.41 16.98 -2.27
N ILE A 84 -16.97 15.84 -2.67
CA ILE A 84 -16.27 14.85 -3.51
C ILE A 84 -16.16 15.38 -4.94
N LEU A 85 -14.92 15.63 -5.39
CA LEU A 85 -14.64 16.22 -6.71
C LEU A 85 -13.55 15.41 -7.46
N PRO A 86 -13.79 15.02 -8.72
CA PRO A 86 -12.83 14.25 -9.51
C PRO A 86 -11.66 15.12 -10.00
N PHE A 87 -10.44 14.58 -9.92
CA PHE A 87 -9.22 15.25 -10.33
C PHE A 87 -8.29 14.33 -11.11
N PHE A 88 -7.31 14.93 -11.81
CA PHE A 88 -6.29 14.19 -12.54
C PHE A 88 -4.94 14.31 -11.86
N SER A 89 -4.33 13.19 -11.49
CA SER A 89 -2.95 13.15 -11.00
C SER A 89 -2.02 12.41 -11.97
N LYS A 90 -0.75 12.83 -11.98
CA LYS A 90 0.34 12.07 -12.60
C LYS A 90 1.67 12.34 -11.88
N THR A 91 2.36 11.25 -11.52
CA THR A 91 3.74 11.25 -11.04
C THR A 91 4.76 11.27 -12.18
N PHE A 92 5.91 11.90 -11.93
CA PHE A 92 7.11 11.88 -12.76
C PHE A 92 8.32 11.54 -11.89
N GLU A 93 9.25 10.75 -12.41
CA GLU A 93 10.53 10.46 -11.76
C GLU A 93 11.60 11.41 -12.30
N LEU A 94 12.25 12.16 -11.40
CA LEU A 94 13.42 13.00 -11.69
C LEU A 94 14.66 12.43 -10.99
N PRO A 95 15.89 12.74 -11.44
CA PRO A 95 17.10 12.34 -10.72
C PRO A 95 17.06 12.80 -9.25
N PHE A 96 17.37 11.91 -8.32
CA PHE A 96 17.44 12.23 -6.88
C PHE A 96 18.33 13.46 -6.62
N GLY A 97 17.95 14.32 -5.67
CA GLY A 97 18.62 15.61 -5.41
C GLY A 97 18.32 16.71 -6.44
N THR A 98 17.37 16.50 -7.36
CA THR A 98 16.84 17.55 -8.25
C THR A 98 16.13 18.63 -7.44
N LYS A 99 16.37 19.91 -7.75
CA LYS A 99 15.71 21.05 -7.10
C LYS A 99 14.68 21.67 -8.02
N ILE A 100 13.43 21.74 -7.57
CA ILE A 100 12.37 22.48 -8.27
C ILE A 100 12.65 23.98 -8.12
N LEU A 101 12.58 24.72 -9.22
CA LEU A 101 12.89 26.16 -9.27
C LEU A 101 11.64 27.03 -9.44
N ASP A 102 10.69 26.58 -10.26
CA ASP A 102 9.47 27.33 -10.59
C ASP A 102 8.35 26.39 -11.07
N THR A 103 7.11 26.78 -10.80
CA THR A 103 5.89 26.00 -11.05
C THR A 103 4.78 26.93 -11.57
N GLN A 104 4.46 26.83 -12.85
CA GLN A 104 3.48 27.69 -13.51
C GLN A 104 2.25 26.89 -13.92
N CYS A 105 1.05 27.39 -13.58
CA CYS A 105 -0.21 26.83 -14.06
C CYS A 105 -0.93 27.84 -14.95
N ILE A 106 -1.24 27.42 -16.17
CA ILE A 106 -1.92 28.21 -17.20
C ILE A 106 -3.25 27.52 -17.50
N LEU A 107 -4.35 28.22 -17.28
CA LEU A 107 -5.67 27.80 -17.77
C LEU A 107 -5.72 28.14 -19.27
N CYS A 108 -5.96 27.16 -20.14
CA CYS A 108 -6.03 27.39 -21.59
C CYS A 108 -7.48 27.32 -22.11
N SER A 109 -8.44 27.62 -21.24
CA SER A 109 -9.87 27.74 -21.52
C SER A 109 -10.50 28.65 -20.48
N ASP A 110 -11.52 29.41 -20.86
CA ASP A 110 -12.32 30.20 -19.93
C ASP A 110 -12.94 29.32 -18.84
N ASN A 111 -13.12 29.88 -17.64
CA ASN A 111 -13.94 29.25 -16.60
C ASN A 111 -15.38 29.12 -17.10
N LYS A 112 -15.99 27.96 -16.87
CA LYS A 112 -17.40 27.70 -17.20
C LYS A 112 -18.16 27.30 -15.95
N GLU A 113 -19.37 27.80 -15.85
CA GLU A 113 -20.24 27.64 -14.68
C GLU A 113 -21.36 26.64 -14.98
N ILE A 114 -21.69 25.82 -13.98
CA ILE A 114 -22.89 24.98 -13.95
C ILE A 114 -23.56 25.19 -12.60
N ARG A 115 -24.70 25.88 -12.59
CA ARG A 115 -25.53 25.99 -11.40
C ARG A 115 -26.25 24.68 -11.13
N VAL A 116 -26.25 24.24 -9.88
CA VAL A 116 -26.84 22.97 -9.43
C VAL A 116 -28.06 23.18 -8.53
N SER A 117 -28.92 22.17 -8.45
CA SER A 117 -30.16 22.19 -7.65
C SER A 117 -30.07 21.44 -6.32
N LYS A 118 -28.88 20.90 -6.02
CA LYS A 118 -28.54 20.04 -4.88
C LYS A 118 -27.07 20.24 -4.54
N LYS A 119 -26.68 19.96 -3.29
CA LYS A 119 -25.27 20.04 -2.87
C LYS A 119 -24.44 18.94 -3.52
N VAL A 120 -23.19 19.24 -3.89
CA VAL A 120 -22.22 18.18 -4.17
C VAL A 120 -22.02 17.36 -2.90
N VAL A 121 -22.04 16.04 -3.06
CA VAL A 121 -21.99 15.09 -1.96
C VAL A 121 -20.67 15.24 -1.17
N PRO A 122 -20.68 15.43 0.17
CA PRO A 122 -19.46 15.61 0.94
C PRO A 122 -18.79 14.26 1.22
N ALA A 123 -17.46 14.20 1.23
CA ALA A 123 -16.74 13.05 1.75
C ALA A 123 -17.10 12.83 3.22
N ALA A 124 -17.37 11.59 3.61
CA ALA A 124 -17.80 11.26 4.95
C ALA A 124 -16.68 11.42 5.99
N LYS A 125 -17.02 11.27 7.28
CA LYS A 125 -16.09 11.39 8.40
C LYS A 125 -15.74 10.03 9.00
N PRO A 126 -14.46 9.75 9.33
CA PRO A 126 -14.06 8.65 10.19
C PRO A 126 -14.94 8.48 11.45
N ILE A 127 -15.54 7.30 11.63
CA ILE A 127 -16.32 6.93 12.82
C ILE A 127 -15.53 5.95 13.66
N ILE A 128 -14.99 6.43 14.79
CA ILE A 128 -14.26 5.60 15.76
C ILE A 128 -15.26 4.72 16.52
N CYS A 129 -15.21 3.41 16.30
CA CYS A 129 -16.15 2.45 16.88
C CYS A 129 -15.89 2.21 18.38
N SER A 130 -16.34 3.13 19.22
CA SER A 130 -16.13 3.08 20.68
C SER A 130 -17.38 3.34 21.54
N ASP A 131 -18.53 3.72 20.98
CA ASP A 131 -19.67 4.20 21.76
C ASP A 131 -21.00 3.60 21.28
N GLU A 132 -21.77 2.96 22.19
CA GLU A 132 -23.07 2.34 21.86
C GLU A 132 -24.09 3.35 21.29
N LYS A 133 -23.88 4.65 21.55
CA LYS A 133 -24.70 5.77 21.10
C LYS A 133 -24.58 6.07 19.60
N GLN A 134 -23.57 5.56 18.91
CA GLN A 134 -23.36 5.87 17.47
C GLN A 134 -24.40 5.23 16.55
N LYS A 135 -25.17 4.24 17.02
CA LYS A 135 -26.20 3.46 16.29
C LYS A 135 -27.40 4.27 15.74
N THR A 136 -27.39 5.60 15.87
CA THR A 136 -28.48 6.50 15.43
C THR A 136 -28.00 7.78 14.76
N CYS A 137 -26.69 7.95 14.51
CA CYS A 137 -26.13 9.21 14.02
C CYS A 137 -25.84 9.18 12.51
N LEU A 138 -26.86 9.49 11.70
CA LEU A 138 -26.69 9.90 10.30
C LEU A 138 -26.20 11.35 10.27
N HIS A 139 -24.88 11.53 10.23
CA HIS A 139 -24.20 12.82 10.23
C HIS A 139 -23.01 12.83 9.25
N THR A 140 -23.32 12.82 7.95
CA THR A 140 -22.47 13.44 6.93
C THR A 140 -22.23 14.88 7.34
N THR A 141 -21.13 15.10 8.07
CA THR A 141 -20.87 16.34 8.77
C THR A 141 -20.29 17.33 7.77
N ILE A 142 -21.18 17.94 6.99
CA ILE A 142 -20.91 19.08 6.10
C ILE A 142 -20.00 20.05 6.86
N ASN A 143 -18.82 20.34 6.29
CA ASN A 143 -17.89 21.27 6.93
C ASN A 143 -18.55 22.66 7.01
N PRO A 144 -18.87 23.18 8.21
CA PRO A 144 -19.69 24.38 8.35
C PRO A 144 -18.91 25.64 7.94
N GLU A 145 -17.58 25.65 8.05
CA GLU A 145 -16.75 26.77 7.63
C GLU A 145 -16.67 26.88 6.10
N LEU A 146 -16.78 25.76 5.40
CA LEU A 146 -16.82 25.72 3.94
C LEU A 146 -18.19 26.14 3.40
N TYR A 147 -19.29 25.79 4.08
CA TYR A 147 -20.65 26.04 3.60
C TYR A 147 -21.29 27.35 4.12
N ASN A 148 -20.77 27.95 5.20
CA ASN A 148 -21.31 29.19 5.78
C ASN A 148 -20.47 30.46 5.54
N ASN A 149 -19.25 30.35 4.99
CA ASN A 149 -18.40 31.50 4.68
C ASN A 149 -18.45 31.87 3.19
N ASN A 150 -18.57 33.16 2.90
CA ASN A 150 -18.56 33.67 1.53
C ASN A 150 -17.23 33.36 0.82
N ASN A 151 -17.31 33.04 -0.48
CA ASN A 151 -16.19 32.97 -1.42
C ASN A 151 -15.22 31.77 -1.27
N ASN A 152 -15.59 30.73 -0.50
CA ASN A 152 -14.78 29.52 -0.31
C ASN A 152 -14.98 28.46 -1.42
N LEU A 153 -14.41 28.70 -2.60
CA LEU A 153 -14.30 27.67 -3.65
C LEU A 153 -13.46 26.48 -3.19
N TYR A 154 -13.98 25.26 -3.29
CA TYR A 154 -13.23 24.01 -3.04
C TYR A 154 -12.96 23.21 -4.32
N PRO A 155 -11.73 22.75 -4.59
CA PRO A 155 -10.47 23.17 -3.94
C PRO A 155 -10.17 24.66 -4.17
N ASP A 156 -9.21 25.21 -3.40
CA ASP A 156 -8.80 26.62 -3.47
C ASP A 156 -7.93 26.94 -4.71
N ARG A 157 -7.35 25.90 -5.34
CA ARG A 157 -6.40 25.98 -6.46
C ARG A 157 -6.82 25.08 -7.63
N TRP A 158 -6.32 25.40 -8.81
CA TRP A 158 -6.47 24.59 -10.03
C TRP A 158 -5.44 23.45 -10.14
N TYR A 159 -4.39 23.48 -9.31
CA TYR A 159 -3.37 22.42 -9.25
C TYR A 159 -2.68 22.40 -7.88
N SER A 160 -1.99 21.30 -7.57
CA SER A 160 -0.98 21.23 -6.52
C SER A 160 0.15 20.28 -6.93
N ILE A 161 1.30 20.39 -6.27
CA ILE A 161 2.45 19.51 -6.49
C ILE A 161 2.80 18.86 -5.15
N LYS A 162 2.93 17.54 -5.15
CA LYS A 162 3.46 16.72 -4.05
C LYS A 162 4.85 16.24 -4.46
N LEU A 163 5.81 16.37 -3.56
CA LEU A 163 7.19 15.91 -3.73
C LEU A 163 7.47 14.79 -2.72
N GLY A 164 8.40 13.91 -3.06
CA GLY A 164 9.03 12.96 -2.14
C GLY A 164 10.11 12.13 -2.82
N SER A 165 11.02 11.53 -2.07
CA SER A 165 12.15 10.77 -2.61
C SER A 165 12.21 9.35 -2.08
N GLY A 166 12.49 8.40 -2.98
CA GLY A 166 12.57 6.98 -2.62
C GLY A 166 13.04 6.12 -3.78
N LEU A 167 13.04 4.80 -3.57
CA LEU A 167 13.30 3.83 -4.62
C LEU A 167 12.14 3.76 -5.61
N ASN A 168 12.47 3.92 -6.89
CA ASN A 168 11.56 3.56 -7.97
C ASN A 168 11.55 2.04 -8.24
N ARG A 169 10.68 1.64 -9.16
CA ARG A 169 10.50 0.28 -9.72
C ARG A 169 11.75 -0.37 -10.35
N ASN A 170 12.89 0.33 -10.37
CA ASN A 170 14.18 -0.16 -10.86
C ASN A 170 15.26 -0.16 -9.76
N ASN A 171 14.84 -0.04 -8.48
CA ASN A 171 15.69 0.09 -7.30
C ASN A 171 16.69 1.26 -7.39
N LYS A 172 16.21 2.41 -7.89
CA LYS A 172 16.99 3.65 -7.94
C LYS A 172 16.29 4.75 -7.16
N HIS A 173 17.05 5.44 -6.33
CA HIS A 173 16.64 6.69 -5.71
C HIS A 173 16.26 7.72 -6.79
N VAL A 174 15.06 8.28 -6.67
CA VAL A 174 14.51 9.34 -7.53
C VAL A 174 13.83 10.40 -6.69
N LEU A 175 13.62 11.59 -7.27
CA LEU A 175 12.61 12.53 -6.79
C LEU A 175 11.30 12.25 -7.53
N PHE A 176 10.26 11.83 -6.81
CA PHE A 176 8.90 11.76 -7.31
C PHE A 176 8.27 13.15 -7.31
N VAL A 177 7.75 13.57 -8.47
CA VAL A 177 6.99 14.82 -8.62
C VAL A 177 5.58 14.49 -9.08
N THR A 178 4.63 14.55 -8.15
CA THR A 178 3.23 14.21 -8.38
C THR A 178 2.42 15.48 -8.58
N ILE A 179 1.89 15.66 -9.79
CA ILE A 179 1.19 16.88 -10.21
C ILE A 179 -0.31 16.57 -10.26
N ASN A 180 -1.04 17.12 -9.29
CA ASN A 180 -2.50 17.06 -9.22
C ASN A 180 -3.08 18.27 -9.97
N MET A 181 -4.01 18.02 -10.88
CA MET A 181 -4.78 19.05 -11.60
C MET A 181 -6.25 18.93 -11.19
N TYR A 182 -6.83 20.04 -10.75
CA TYR A 182 -8.20 20.15 -10.24
C TYR A 182 -9.09 20.90 -11.26
N PRO A 183 -9.55 20.24 -12.35
CA PRO A 183 -10.30 20.89 -13.43
C PRO A 183 -11.71 21.34 -13.04
N ILE A 184 -12.16 20.99 -11.84
CA ILE A 184 -13.48 21.28 -11.29
C ILE A 184 -13.30 21.85 -9.89
N ARG A 185 -14.07 22.90 -9.59
CA ARG A 185 -14.18 23.55 -8.28
C ARG A 185 -15.65 23.82 -8.00
N TYR A 186 -16.06 23.81 -6.74
CA TYR A 186 -17.45 24.02 -6.33
C TYR A 186 -17.55 25.15 -5.31
N ASP A 187 -18.51 26.05 -5.51
CA ASP A 187 -19.01 27.00 -4.51
C ASP A 187 -20.24 26.39 -3.82
N PRO A 188 -20.11 25.91 -2.58
CA PRO A 188 -21.21 25.28 -1.84
C PRO A 188 -22.21 26.28 -1.25
N LEU A 189 -21.92 27.59 -1.27
CA LEU A 189 -22.84 28.64 -0.83
C LEU A 189 -23.78 29.06 -1.96
N ASN A 190 -23.23 29.29 -3.17
CA ASN A 190 -23.98 29.75 -4.33
C ASN A 190 -24.60 28.62 -5.18
N ASP A 191 -24.22 27.37 -4.92
CA ASP A 191 -24.59 26.17 -5.70
C ASP A 191 -24.10 26.20 -7.15
N GLU A 192 -22.82 26.53 -7.32
CA GLU A 192 -22.21 26.74 -8.63
C GLU A 192 -20.90 25.94 -8.77
N ILE A 193 -20.85 25.09 -9.79
CA ILE A 193 -19.67 24.30 -10.17
C ILE A 193 -18.92 25.06 -11.27
N PHE A 194 -17.68 25.41 -10.99
CA PHE A 194 -16.74 26.04 -11.93
C PHE A 194 -15.85 24.97 -12.54
N TYR A 195 -15.70 24.93 -13.86
CA TYR A 195 -14.81 23.98 -14.52
C TYR A 195 -14.04 24.59 -15.68
N VAL A 196 -12.91 23.96 -16.02
CA VAL A 196 -12.06 24.29 -17.16
C VAL A 196 -11.90 23.07 -18.07
N ASN A 197 -11.83 23.30 -19.38
CA ASN A 197 -11.59 22.23 -20.36
C ASN A 197 -10.09 21.97 -20.61
N SER A 198 -9.20 22.81 -20.09
CA SER A 198 -7.76 22.69 -20.31
C SER A 198 -6.92 23.29 -19.19
N ILE A 199 -6.07 22.47 -18.57
CA ILE A 199 -5.00 22.91 -17.66
C ILE A 199 -3.64 22.58 -18.29
N LYS A 200 -2.73 23.54 -18.26
CA LYS A 200 -1.32 23.36 -18.57
C LYS A 200 -0.49 23.67 -17.32
N VAL A 201 0.36 22.73 -16.90
CA VAL A 201 1.36 22.95 -15.85
C VAL A 201 2.75 22.86 -16.46
N LYS A 202 3.58 23.87 -16.20
CA LYS A 202 5.01 23.88 -16.51
C LYS A 202 5.80 23.84 -15.22
N LEU A 203 6.68 22.85 -15.11
CA LEU A 203 7.62 22.63 -14.02
C LEU A 203 9.02 22.98 -14.53
N THR A 204 9.74 23.88 -13.84
CA THR A 204 11.16 24.19 -14.12
C THR A 204 12.02 23.69 -12.96
N TYR A 205 13.09 22.96 -13.24
CA TYR A 205 13.92 22.30 -12.23
C TYR A 205 15.40 22.27 -12.62
N LYS A 206 16.30 22.18 -11.64
CA LYS A 206 17.73 21.90 -11.84
C LYS A 206 18.06 20.48 -11.36
N THR A 207 18.66 19.65 -12.20
CA THR A 207 19.24 18.37 -11.75
C THR A 207 20.53 18.62 -10.94
N PRO A 208 20.95 17.70 -10.05
CA PRO A 208 22.25 17.82 -9.41
C PRO A 208 23.39 17.73 -10.43
N ASP A 209 24.53 18.34 -10.11
CA ASP A 209 25.73 18.31 -10.97
C ASP A 209 26.61 17.07 -10.73
N THR A 210 26.32 16.30 -9.67
CA THR A 210 27.02 15.08 -9.23
C THR A 210 26.03 14.08 -8.66
N THR A 211 26.27 12.77 -8.79
CA THR A 211 25.51 11.76 -8.04
C THR A 211 25.89 11.78 -6.57
N MET A 212 24.91 11.62 -5.66
CA MET A 212 25.19 11.45 -4.23
C MET A 212 25.77 10.05 -3.96
N PHE A 213 25.15 9.04 -4.54
CA PHE A 213 25.62 7.66 -4.51
C PHE A 213 26.89 7.52 -5.38
N SER A 214 27.90 6.90 -4.80
CA SER A 214 29.26 6.78 -5.37
C SER A 214 29.97 5.51 -4.85
N GLY A 215 29.22 4.40 -4.80
CA GLY A 215 29.52 3.18 -4.05
C GLY A 215 30.98 2.73 -4.05
N THR A 216 31.55 2.64 -2.85
CA THR A 216 32.92 2.13 -2.64
C THR A 216 32.97 0.61 -2.47
N ALA A 217 31.81 0.01 -2.19
CA ALA A 217 31.53 -1.41 -2.24
C ALA A 217 30.08 -1.62 -2.71
N ASP A 218 29.75 -2.82 -3.19
CA ASP A 218 28.41 -3.22 -3.61
C ASP A 218 27.90 -4.34 -2.69
N TYR A 219 26.88 -4.03 -1.88
CA TYR A 219 26.13 -4.99 -1.09
C TYR A 219 24.64 -4.75 -1.34
N ASP A 220 23.84 -5.79 -1.60
CA ASP A 220 22.38 -5.65 -1.71
C ASP A 220 21.71 -5.58 -0.34
N LEU A 221 22.11 -6.47 0.58
CA LEU A 221 21.41 -6.75 1.84
C LEU A 221 22.29 -6.43 3.05
N LEU A 222 21.81 -5.49 3.87
CA LEU A 222 22.31 -5.26 5.22
C LEU A 222 21.45 -6.01 6.24
N ILE A 223 22.04 -7.00 6.92
CA ILE A 223 21.42 -7.63 8.09
C ILE A 223 21.91 -6.90 9.35
N ILE A 224 21.00 -6.23 10.05
CA ILE A 224 21.26 -5.60 11.36
C ILE A 224 20.76 -6.55 12.45
N ALA A 225 21.66 -7.01 13.32
CA ALA A 225 21.37 -8.04 14.30
C ALA A 225 21.64 -7.62 15.74
N TYR A 226 20.84 -8.14 16.67
CA TYR A 226 21.23 -8.15 18.08
C TYR A 226 22.52 -8.99 18.27
N PRO A 227 23.54 -8.54 19.03
CA PRO A 227 24.88 -9.15 18.98
C PRO A 227 24.95 -10.66 19.21
N THR A 228 24.11 -11.22 20.09
CA THR A 228 24.11 -12.67 20.38
C THR A 228 23.52 -13.55 19.27
N TYR A 229 22.98 -12.95 18.20
CA TYR A 229 22.38 -13.67 17.06
C TYR A 229 23.33 -13.80 15.86
N ALA A 230 24.41 -13.02 15.80
CA ALA A 230 25.23 -12.86 14.59
C ALA A 230 25.88 -14.16 14.09
N SER A 231 26.31 -15.06 14.97
CA SER A 231 26.85 -16.38 14.60
C SER A 231 25.80 -17.26 13.92
N PHE A 232 24.56 -17.23 14.41
CA PHE A 232 23.44 -18.05 13.92
C PHE A 232 22.86 -17.57 12.59
N LEU A 233 23.14 -16.31 12.20
CA LEU A 233 22.77 -15.74 10.91
C LEU A 233 23.77 -16.06 9.78
N ARG A 234 24.98 -16.54 10.10
CA ARG A 234 25.99 -16.87 9.08
C ARG A 234 25.51 -17.85 8.00
N PRO A 235 24.70 -18.90 8.27
CA PRO A 235 24.14 -19.75 7.21
C PRO A 235 23.25 -18.98 6.22
N LEU A 236 22.50 -17.98 6.67
CA LEU A 236 21.66 -17.15 5.80
C LEU A 236 22.51 -16.24 4.92
N VAL A 237 23.54 -15.61 5.48
CA VAL A 237 24.52 -14.80 4.72
C VAL A 237 25.17 -15.62 3.60
N HIS A 238 25.60 -16.85 3.89
CA HIS A 238 26.17 -17.73 2.86
C HIS A 238 25.13 -18.15 1.81
N HIS A 239 23.87 -18.34 2.21
CA HIS A 239 22.79 -18.67 1.28
C HIS A 239 22.49 -17.52 0.32
N LYS A 240 22.28 -16.30 0.82
CA LYS A 240 22.00 -15.12 0.01
C LYS A 240 23.15 -14.81 -0.97
N ASN A 241 24.39 -14.82 -0.48
CA ASN A 241 25.58 -14.72 -1.33
C ASN A 241 25.63 -15.82 -2.41
N SER A 242 25.18 -17.06 -2.12
CA SER A 242 25.14 -18.16 -3.11
C SER A 242 24.08 -18.00 -4.22
N TYR A 243 23.15 -17.05 -4.07
CA TYR A 243 22.17 -16.66 -5.09
C TYR A 243 22.43 -15.25 -5.65
N GLY A 244 23.58 -14.64 -5.35
CA GLY A 244 23.98 -13.34 -5.89
C GLY A 244 23.45 -12.13 -5.13
N ILE A 245 22.83 -12.30 -3.96
CA ILE A 245 22.42 -11.21 -3.08
C ILE A 245 23.59 -10.89 -2.13
N HIS A 246 24.38 -9.88 -2.45
CA HIS A 246 25.59 -9.52 -1.71
C HIS A 246 25.24 -9.07 -0.29
N THR A 247 25.56 -9.88 0.71
CA THR A 247 25.01 -9.76 2.07
C THR A 247 26.07 -9.35 3.10
N LYS A 248 25.88 -8.17 3.69
CA LYS A 248 26.59 -7.67 4.86
C LYS A 248 25.82 -8.05 6.13
N LEU A 249 26.53 -8.48 7.17
CA LEU A 249 25.98 -8.69 8.52
C LEU A 249 26.70 -7.76 9.49
N VAL A 250 25.93 -6.96 10.23
CA VAL A 250 26.41 -5.99 11.24
C VAL A 250 25.61 -6.18 12.52
N THR A 251 26.26 -6.07 13.68
CA THR A 251 25.58 -6.04 14.97
C THR A 251 25.33 -4.63 15.45
N LEU A 252 24.30 -4.44 16.29
CA LEU A 252 24.06 -3.15 16.95
C LEU A 252 25.28 -2.61 17.71
N LYS A 253 26.15 -3.49 18.24
CA LYS A 253 27.38 -3.03 18.89
C LYS A 253 28.34 -2.40 17.87
N GLU A 254 28.53 -3.01 16.70
CA GLU A 254 29.37 -2.44 15.63
C GLU A 254 28.82 -1.09 15.11
N ILE A 255 27.49 -0.91 15.11
CA ILE A 255 26.85 0.39 14.82
C ILE A 255 27.21 1.42 15.90
N TYR A 256 26.83 1.17 17.16
CA TYR A 256 26.98 2.15 18.24
C TYR A 256 28.46 2.45 18.57
N ASP A 257 29.37 1.48 18.39
CA ASP A 257 30.82 1.65 18.52
C ASP A 257 31.45 2.46 17.37
N GLY A 258 30.73 2.68 16.26
CA GLY A 258 31.26 3.33 15.05
C GLY A 258 32.26 2.49 14.26
N THR A 259 32.04 1.17 14.16
CA THR A 259 33.03 0.21 13.61
C THR A 259 33.21 0.31 12.08
N TYR A 260 32.20 0.80 11.35
CA TYR A 260 32.23 0.94 9.89
C TYR A 260 32.08 2.38 9.42
N PHE A 261 31.23 3.16 10.11
CA PHE A 261 30.98 4.58 9.89
C PHE A 261 30.98 5.29 11.26
N PRO A 262 31.23 6.60 11.35
CA PRO A 262 31.08 7.35 12.59
C PRO A 262 29.65 7.21 13.15
N SER A 263 29.52 6.87 14.43
CA SER A 263 28.22 6.78 15.09
C SER A 263 27.60 8.18 15.22
N GLN A 264 26.42 8.37 14.65
CA GLN A 264 25.71 9.66 14.54
C GLN A 264 24.26 9.49 15.01
N GLY A 265 23.61 10.57 15.46
CA GLY A 265 22.23 10.56 15.94
C GLY A 265 22.09 10.51 17.47
N ARG A 266 21.02 11.14 17.96
CA ARG A 266 20.78 11.43 19.39
C ARG A 266 20.28 10.24 20.20
N ASP A 267 19.63 9.27 19.56
CA ASP A 267 19.14 8.05 20.20
C ASP A 267 19.47 6.78 19.39
N LYS A 268 19.08 5.61 19.92
CA LYS A 268 19.42 4.30 19.33
C LYS A 268 18.71 4.00 18.00
N PRO A 269 17.40 4.24 17.84
CA PRO A 269 16.77 4.15 16.52
C PRO A 269 17.42 5.12 15.51
N GLU A 270 17.72 6.37 15.88
CA GLU A 270 18.34 7.33 14.97
C GLU A 270 19.78 6.93 14.59
N GLN A 271 20.54 6.34 15.52
CA GLN A 271 21.86 5.74 15.24
C GLN A 271 21.79 4.56 14.26
N ILE A 272 20.71 3.80 14.26
CA ILE A 272 20.46 2.77 13.24
C ILE A 272 20.06 3.43 11.91
N LYS A 273 19.23 4.48 11.92
CA LYS A 273 18.79 5.20 10.72
C LYS A 273 19.95 5.90 10.00
N TYR A 274 20.84 6.58 10.72
CA TYR A 274 22.08 7.12 10.15
C TYR A 274 23.01 6.03 9.60
N PHE A 275 23.14 4.89 10.29
CA PHE A 275 23.96 3.78 9.77
C PHE A 275 23.38 3.19 8.48
N ILE A 276 22.05 3.17 8.33
CA ILE A 276 21.36 2.77 7.10
C ILE A 276 21.65 3.78 5.98
N LYS A 277 21.51 5.09 6.24
CA LYS A 277 21.90 6.16 5.29
C LYS A 277 23.34 6.01 4.82
N ASP A 278 24.29 5.89 5.74
CA ASP A 278 25.71 5.76 5.41
C ASP A 278 25.99 4.46 4.62
N ALA A 279 25.25 3.37 4.90
CA ALA A 279 25.31 2.14 4.10
C ALA A 279 24.68 2.30 2.69
N ILE A 280 23.62 3.10 2.52
CA ILE A 280 23.07 3.41 1.19
C ILE A 280 24.12 4.18 0.37
N GLU A 281 24.72 5.23 0.93
CA GLU A 281 25.66 6.11 0.23
C GLU A 281 27.00 5.43 -0.10
N ASN A 282 27.51 4.57 0.79
CA ASN A 282 28.85 3.98 0.67
C ASN A 282 28.85 2.52 0.17
N TRP A 283 27.78 1.76 0.41
CA TRP A 283 27.65 0.33 0.09
C TRP A 283 26.50 -0.01 -0.88
N GLU A 284 25.70 0.98 -1.31
CA GLU A 284 24.60 0.87 -2.28
C GLU A 284 23.54 -0.22 -1.97
N ILE A 285 23.23 -0.35 -0.67
CA ILE A 285 22.23 -1.31 -0.16
C ILE A 285 20.81 -1.00 -0.65
N LYS A 286 20.05 -2.06 -0.92
CA LYS A 286 18.62 -2.01 -1.30
C LYS A 286 17.70 -2.65 -0.26
N TYR A 287 18.25 -3.48 0.63
CA TYR A 287 17.50 -4.25 1.63
C TYR A 287 18.09 -4.11 3.04
N VAL A 288 17.24 -3.91 4.04
CA VAL A 288 17.63 -3.90 5.47
C VAL A 288 16.80 -4.93 6.24
N MET A 289 17.45 -5.99 6.74
CA MET A 289 16.78 -6.99 7.57
C MET A 289 17.13 -6.83 9.05
N LEU A 290 16.13 -6.45 9.85
CA LEU A 290 16.25 -6.25 11.30
C LEU A 290 16.02 -7.57 12.05
N VAL A 291 17.04 -8.15 12.67
CA VAL A 291 16.94 -9.42 13.41
C VAL A 291 16.90 -9.21 14.92
N GLY A 292 15.69 -9.00 15.44
CA GLY A 292 15.37 -8.92 16.86
C GLY A 292 14.01 -8.29 17.15
N ASN A 293 13.36 -8.71 18.24
CA ASN A 293 12.18 -8.03 18.76
C ASN A 293 12.49 -6.59 19.22
N PHE A 294 11.44 -5.79 19.45
CA PHE A 294 11.50 -4.37 19.82
C PHE A 294 12.44 -4.02 21.00
N ARG A 295 12.68 -4.97 21.93
CA ARG A 295 13.60 -4.80 23.08
C ARG A 295 15.07 -4.99 22.73
N LYS A 296 15.35 -5.61 21.60
CA LYS A 296 16.70 -6.01 21.16
C LYS A 296 17.18 -5.16 19.99
N ILE A 297 16.33 -4.95 18.99
CA ILE A 297 16.48 -3.88 18.00
C ILE A 297 15.32 -2.91 18.26
N PRO A 298 15.59 -1.63 18.56
CA PRO A 298 14.54 -0.68 18.91
C PRO A 298 13.56 -0.44 17.75
N VAL A 299 12.49 0.27 18.08
CA VAL A 299 11.45 0.76 17.18
C VAL A 299 11.37 2.28 17.30
N ARG A 300 10.80 2.94 16.30
CA ARG A 300 10.27 4.30 16.47
C ARG A 300 8.77 4.20 16.75
N TYR A 301 8.26 5.09 17.59
CA TYR A 301 6.84 5.35 17.72
C TYR A 301 6.51 6.57 16.85
N SER A 302 5.43 6.49 16.09
CA SER A 302 4.80 7.64 15.43
C SER A 302 3.73 8.20 16.36
N HIS A 303 3.68 9.52 16.47
CA HIS A 303 2.75 10.28 17.30
C HIS A 303 1.62 10.92 16.47
N LEU A 304 1.20 10.21 15.41
CA LEU A 304 0.02 10.53 14.63
C LEU A 304 -1.26 10.12 15.39
N GLU A 305 -1.92 11.11 15.99
CA GLU A 305 -3.11 10.91 16.82
C GLU A 305 -4.38 10.80 15.96
N THR A 306 -5.17 9.72 16.11
CA THR A 306 -6.41 9.53 15.34
C THR A 306 -7.70 9.77 16.11
N ASP A 307 -7.65 9.66 17.44
CA ASP A 307 -8.82 9.35 18.27
C ASP A 307 -8.63 9.73 19.76
N LYS A 308 -7.75 10.69 20.07
CA LYS A 308 -7.48 11.20 21.42
C LYS A 308 -8.76 11.63 22.16
N GLY A 309 -8.88 11.21 23.42
CA GLY A 309 -10.04 11.43 24.28
C GLY A 309 -11.14 10.38 24.16
N ASN A 310 -11.03 9.41 23.24
CA ASN A 310 -11.97 8.29 23.14
C ASN A 310 -11.55 7.11 24.04
N PHE A 311 -12.50 6.23 24.38
CA PHE A 311 -12.26 5.10 25.29
C PHE A 311 -11.21 4.09 24.79
N TYR A 312 -10.92 4.09 23.49
CA TYR A 312 -9.97 3.20 22.81
C TYR A 312 -8.78 3.93 22.16
N GLU A 313 -8.44 5.14 22.61
CA GLU A 313 -7.44 6.01 21.96
C GLU A 313 -6.08 5.36 21.63
N GLU A 314 -5.58 5.57 20.41
CA GLU A 314 -4.21 5.25 19.97
C GLU A 314 -3.45 6.55 19.64
N LEU A 315 -2.75 7.06 20.65
CA LEU A 315 -1.96 8.30 20.58
C LEU A 315 -0.56 8.09 19.97
N GLU A 316 -0.06 6.85 20.02
CA GLU A 316 1.23 6.44 19.48
C GLU A 316 1.15 4.99 18.97
N PHE A 317 1.91 4.66 17.92
CA PHE A 317 2.05 3.29 17.41
C PHE A 317 3.44 3.05 16.83
N ILE A 318 3.90 1.80 16.78
CA ILE A 318 5.24 1.48 16.27
C ILE A 318 5.29 1.49 14.74
N SER A 319 6.36 2.06 14.17
CA SER A 319 6.66 1.98 12.74
C SER A 319 8.11 1.57 12.47
N ASP A 320 8.28 0.64 11.52
CA ASP A 320 9.58 0.34 10.91
C ASP A 320 9.79 1.10 9.59
N LEU A 321 8.79 1.83 9.08
CA LEU A 321 8.93 2.75 7.93
C LEU A 321 9.96 3.86 8.25
N TYR A 322 10.10 4.23 9.53
CA TYR A 322 11.18 5.09 10.05
C TYR A 322 12.59 4.65 9.63
N TYR A 323 12.83 3.36 9.39
CA TYR A 323 14.13 2.84 8.94
C TYR A 323 14.24 2.70 7.41
N ALA A 324 13.16 3.01 6.67
CA ALA A 324 13.02 2.85 5.23
C ALA A 324 12.97 4.19 4.49
N ASP A 325 12.18 5.14 5.00
CA ASP A 325 12.21 6.57 4.67
C ASP A 325 13.50 7.14 5.27
N ILE A 326 14.45 7.62 4.44
CA ILE A 326 15.78 8.08 4.85
C ILE A 326 16.04 9.53 4.43
N TYR A 327 15.51 9.96 3.28
CA TYR A 327 15.74 11.29 2.72
C TYR A 327 14.45 12.12 2.59
N ASP A 328 14.57 13.43 2.82
CA ASP A 328 13.52 14.39 2.46
C ASP A 328 13.50 14.65 0.94
N PRO A 329 12.46 15.30 0.39
CA PRO A 329 12.37 15.58 -1.05
C PRO A 329 13.48 16.47 -1.63
N ASN A 330 14.39 17.01 -0.80
CA ASN A 330 15.54 17.80 -1.20
C ASN A 330 16.86 17.00 -1.14
N GLY A 331 16.85 15.78 -0.60
CA GLY A 331 18.03 14.95 -0.33
C GLY A 331 18.70 15.21 1.03
N ASN A 332 18.02 15.89 1.97
CA ASN A 332 18.45 15.98 3.37
C ASN A 332 18.09 14.67 4.12
N PHE A 333 18.62 14.45 5.32
CA PHE A 333 18.20 13.32 6.15
C PHE A 333 16.80 13.56 6.75
N SER A 334 15.90 12.60 6.54
CA SER A 334 14.56 12.58 7.14
C SER A 334 14.64 12.17 8.61
N THR A 335 14.50 13.11 9.53
CA THR A 335 14.57 12.87 10.97
C THR A 335 13.35 12.17 11.56
N TRP A 336 12.18 12.33 10.91
CA TRP A 336 10.84 12.18 11.51
C TRP A 336 10.63 13.03 12.78
N ASP A 337 11.34 14.16 12.86
CA ASP A 337 11.24 15.15 13.94
C ASP A 337 11.83 16.48 13.40
N SER A 338 10.95 17.40 13.05
CA SER A 338 11.20 18.50 12.12
C SER A 338 11.46 19.83 12.82
N ASP A 339 10.98 19.97 14.06
CA ASP A 339 11.25 21.11 14.94
C ASP A 339 12.24 20.77 16.08
N ASN A 340 12.63 19.50 16.21
CA ASN A 340 13.63 18.96 17.14
C ASN A 340 13.17 19.01 18.61
N ASP A 341 11.93 18.62 18.89
CA ASP A 341 11.40 18.48 20.25
C ASP A 341 11.61 17.07 20.87
N SER A 342 11.80 16.03 20.03
CA SER A 342 11.96 14.59 20.36
C SER A 342 10.68 13.77 20.59
N ILE A 343 9.52 14.32 20.23
CA ILE A 343 8.37 13.58 19.69
C ILE A 343 8.67 13.28 18.20
N PHE A 344 7.95 12.34 17.58
CA PHE A 344 8.28 11.88 16.23
C PHE A 344 7.04 11.55 15.40
N ALA A 345 7.02 12.00 14.14
CA ALA A 345 5.84 11.99 13.28
C ALA A 345 4.60 12.61 13.97
N GLU A 346 4.79 13.72 14.68
CA GLU A 346 3.71 14.38 15.42
C GLU A 346 2.64 14.95 14.49
N TRP A 347 1.41 14.48 14.70
CA TRP A 347 0.20 15.05 14.12
C TRP A 347 -0.93 15.07 15.17
N PRO A 348 -1.03 16.13 15.98
CA PRO A 348 -1.90 16.13 17.15
C PRO A 348 -3.38 16.18 16.77
N TRP A 349 -4.24 15.72 17.68
CA TRP A 349 -5.71 15.74 17.57
C TRP A 349 -6.30 16.95 18.32
N PRO A 350 -7.40 17.60 17.88
CA PRO A 350 -8.38 17.21 16.86
C PRO A 350 -7.93 17.34 15.40
N GLU A 351 -8.76 16.81 14.47
CA GLU A 351 -8.57 16.84 13.00
C GLU A 351 -8.16 18.21 12.42
N SER A 352 -8.55 19.32 13.09
CA SER A 352 -8.24 20.70 12.69
C SER A 352 -6.79 21.13 12.93
N GLN A 353 -6.03 20.40 13.75
CA GLN A 353 -4.62 20.71 13.99
C GLN A 353 -3.76 20.36 12.76
N PRO A 354 -2.71 21.14 12.48
CA PRO A 354 -1.75 20.83 11.42
C PRO A 354 -1.00 19.52 11.73
N MET A 355 -0.33 18.99 10.71
CA MET A 355 0.77 18.06 10.89
C MET A 355 1.98 18.91 11.29
N GLU A 356 2.67 18.55 12.37
CA GLU A 356 3.77 19.35 12.91
C GLU A 356 5.11 18.82 12.37
N ASP A 357 5.19 17.51 12.13
CA ASP A 357 6.30 16.85 11.45
C ASP A 357 6.15 16.74 9.92
N MET A 358 7.20 17.11 9.17
CA MET A 358 7.27 16.96 7.72
C MET A 358 8.00 15.67 7.33
N ILE A 359 7.24 14.58 7.18
CA ILE A 359 7.70 13.29 6.65
C ILE A 359 7.12 13.04 5.25
N ASP A 360 7.90 12.39 4.37
CA ASP A 360 7.48 12.14 2.98
C ASP A 360 7.01 10.69 2.72
N LEU A 361 7.36 9.76 3.62
CA LEU A 361 6.85 8.38 3.70
C LEU A 361 7.33 7.44 2.58
N TYR A 362 8.22 7.87 1.68
CA TYR A 362 8.72 7.03 0.60
C TYR A 362 9.87 6.12 1.05
N PRO A 363 9.88 4.81 0.74
CA PRO A 363 11.00 3.93 1.06
C PRO A 363 12.24 4.19 0.16
N ASP A 364 13.33 4.66 0.75
CA ASP A 364 14.68 4.66 0.19
C ASP A 364 15.38 3.31 0.33
N VAL A 365 14.91 2.43 1.23
CA VAL A 365 15.43 1.07 1.37
C VAL A 365 14.36 0.10 1.85
N TYR A 366 14.35 -1.13 1.33
CA TYR A 366 13.33 -2.12 1.66
C TYR A 366 13.63 -2.78 3.02
N VAL A 367 12.92 -2.34 4.06
CA VAL A 367 13.02 -2.88 5.43
C VAL A 367 12.14 -4.11 5.62
N GLY A 368 12.64 -5.10 6.36
CA GLY A 368 11.83 -6.18 6.92
C GLY A 368 12.39 -6.69 8.25
N ARG A 369 11.52 -7.09 9.18
CA ARG A 369 11.90 -7.49 10.55
C ARG A 369 11.65 -8.95 10.84
N LEU A 370 12.71 -9.63 11.27
CA LEU A 370 12.65 -10.93 11.94
C LEU A 370 12.63 -10.69 13.46
N ALA A 371 11.44 -10.58 14.05
CA ALA A 371 11.21 -10.16 15.44
C ALA A 371 11.60 -11.20 16.51
N CYS A 372 12.69 -11.95 16.30
CA CYS A 372 13.13 -13.07 17.12
C CYS A 372 13.41 -12.67 18.59
N GLN A 373 12.71 -13.31 19.52
CA GLN A 373 12.91 -13.15 20.96
C GLN A 373 14.11 -13.94 21.48
N ASN A 374 14.54 -15.00 20.79
CA ASN A 374 15.64 -15.88 21.21
C ASN A 374 16.40 -16.51 20.04
N VAL A 375 17.51 -17.20 20.35
CA VAL A 375 18.39 -17.86 19.37
C VAL A 375 17.71 -19.00 18.62
N PHE A 376 16.81 -19.76 19.25
CA PHE A 376 16.12 -20.87 18.59
C PHE A 376 15.21 -20.39 17.47
N GLU A 377 14.58 -19.22 17.63
CA GLU A 377 13.80 -18.56 16.59
C GLU A 377 14.67 -18.09 15.44
N VAL A 378 15.85 -17.50 15.70
CA VAL A 378 16.81 -17.11 14.67
C VAL A 378 17.26 -18.31 13.84
N ILE A 379 17.57 -19.43 14.48
CA ILE A 379 17.93 -20.69 13.80
C ILE A 379 16.75 -21.21 12.96
N ALA A 380 15.55 -21.23 13.53
CA ALA A 380 14.36 -21.76 12.86
C ALA A 380 13.94 -20.93 11.64
N ILE A 381 13.93 -19.59 11.73
CA ILE A 381 13.57 -18.72 10.62
C ILE A 381 14.67 -18.69 9.56
N THR A 382 15.94 -18.76 9.96
CA THR A 382 17.08 -18.93 9.04
C THR A 382 16.93 -20.20 8.21
N GLN A 383 16.66 -21.34 8.85
CA GLN A 383 16.42 -22.58 8.11
C GLN A 383 15.16 -22.50 7.24
N LYS A 384 14.10 -21.85 7.70
CA LYS A 384 12.84 -21.66 6.95
C LYS A 384 13.07 -20.91 5.63
N ILE A 385 13.79 -19.78 5.68
CA ILE A 385 14.15 -18.98 4.49
C ILE A 385 15.00 -19.83 3.53
N ILE A 386 16.05 -20.47 4.06
CA ILE A 386 16.95 -21.33 3.28
C ILE A 386 16.20 -22.50 2.60
N ASP A 387 15.21 -23.09 3.28
CA ASP A 387 14.39 -24.17 2.72
C ASP A 387 13.45 -23.65 1.62
N TYR A 388 12.75 -22.53 1.87
CA TYR A 388 11.79 -21.95 0.93
C TYR A 388 12.47 -21.51 -0.37
N GLU A 389 13.54 -20.71 -0.26
CA GLU A 389 14.22 -20.14 -1.43
C GLU A 389 14.89 -21.21 -2.32
N LYS A 390 15.25 -22.37 -1.76
CA LYS A 390 15.80 -23.52 -2.51
C LYS A 390 14.76 -24.47 -3.09
N ASN A 391 13.60 -24.63 -2.44
CA ASN A 391 12.70 -25.77 -2.71
C ASN A 391 11.27 -25.40 -3.14
N THR A 392 10.81 -24.15 -2.97
CA THR A 392 9.44 -23.74 -3.34
C THR A 392 9.22 -23.71 -4.86
N LYS A 393 10.24 -23.40 -5.66
CA LYS A 393 10.07 -23.13 -7.09
C LYS A 393 9.62 -24.37 -7.87
N GLY A 394 8.44 -24.26 -8.50
CA GLY A 394 7.80 -25.37 -9.23
C GLY A 394 7.07 -26.37 -8.34
N SER A 395 6.91 -26.10 -7.04
CA SER A 395 6.10 -26.93 -6.14
C SER A 395 4.59 -26.69 -6.34
N THR A 396 3.79 -27.74 -6.34
CA THR A 396 2.35 -27.66 -6.66
C THR A 396 1.51 -26.94 -5.60
N TRP A 397 1.96 -26.93 -4.34
CA TRP A 397 1.30 -26.18 -3.26
C TRP A 397 1.45 -24.67 -3.42
N TYR A 398 2.45 -24.20 -4.16
CA TYR A 398 2.68 -22.78 -4.34
C TYR A 398 1.56 -22.11 -5.14
N ASN A 399 1.07 -22.76 -6.21
CA ASN A 399 -0.03 -22.28 -7.06
C ASN A 399 -1.44 -22.39 -6.42
N THR A 400 -1.53 -22.30 -5.09
CA THR A 400 -2.79 -22.20 -4.33
C THR A 400 -2.78 -20.91 -3.53
N MET A 401 -3.89 -20.17 -3.55
CA MET A 401 -4.11 -18.99 -2.73
C MET A 401 -5.33 -19.21 -1.84
N ILE A 402 -5.13 -19.09 -0.52
CA ILE A 402 -6.22 -19.17 0.45
C ILE A 402 -6.69 -17.74 0.74
N VAL A 403 -8.00 -17.52 0.75
CA VAL A 403 -8.59 -16.22 1.11
C VAL A 403 -9.62 -16.41 2.22
N CYS A 404 -9.51 -15.59 3.26
CA CYS A 404 -10.31 -15.60 4.47
C CYS A 404 -10.98 -14.23 4.64
N GLY A 405 -12.31 -14.22 4.76
CA GLY A 405 -13.09 -12.98 4.76
C GLY A 405 -14.51 -13.17 5.28
N GLY A 406 -15.16 -12.05 5.60
CA GLY A 406 -16.52 -12.01 6.09
C GLY A 406 -17.01 -10.58 6.19
N ASP A 407 -18.07 -10.38 6.99
CA ASP A 407 -18.65 -9.07 7.25
C ASP A 407 -17.78 -8.30 8.27
N THR A 408 -17.42 -7.05 7.97
CA THR A 408 -16.52 -6.25 8.82
C THR A 408 -17.28 -5.14 9.55
N PHE A 409 -18.39 -4.62 9.03
CA PHE A 409 -19.04 -3.45 9.62
C PHE A 409 -20.56 -3.54 9.67
N ASP A 410 -21.16 -3.08 10.77
CA ASP A 410 -22.62 -3.08 10.93
C ASP A 410 -23.26 -2.17 9.89
N LYS A 411 -24.12 -2.74 9.04
CA LYS A 411 -24.87 -1.99 8.02
C LYS A 411 -25.80 -0.90 8.57
N ALA A 412 -26.01 -0.86 9.88
CA ALA A 412 -26.67 0.25 10.58
C ALA A 412 -25.74 1.47 10.82
N TRP A 413 -24.44 1.37 10.53
CA TRP A 413 -23.52 2.52 10.51
C TRP A 413 -23.76 3.36 9.25
N GLU A 414 -23.35 4.63 9.28
CA GLU A 414 -23.55 5.56 8.17
C GLU A 414 -22.94 4.99 6.87
N GLY A 415 -23.78 4.78 5.86
CA GLY A 415 -23.41 4.22 4.56
C GLY A 415 -22.90 2.76 4.54
N GLY A 416 -22.93 2.05 5.68
CA GLY A 416 -22.69 0.61 5.77
C GLY A 416 -23.55 -0.21 4.79
N THR A 417 -23.17 -1.46 4.54
CA THR A 417 -23.67 -2.21 3.37
C THR A 417 -24.13 -3.62 3.70
N ASP A 418 -24.91 -4.21 2.79
CA ASP A 418 -25.32 -5.62 2.86
C ASP A 418 -24.28 -6.58 2.22
N TYR A 419 -23.10 -6.09 1.79
CA TYR A 419 -22.01 -6.95 1.29
C TYR A 419 -20.91 -7.14 2.35
N ASN A 420 -20.16 -8.23 2.22
CA ASN A 420 -19.07 -8.58 3.14
C ASN A 420 -17.75 -7.95 2.66
N GLU A 421 -17.24 -6.90 3.31
CA GLU A 421 -16.05 -6.16 2.84
C GLU A 421 -14.84 -7.08 2.64
N GLY A 422 -14.60 -7.99 3.60
CA GLY A 422 -13.49 -8.92 3.54
C GLY A 422 -13.61 -9.91 2.39
N GLU A 423 -14.82 -10.31 2.01
CA GLU A 423 -15.05 -11.20 0.86
C GLU A 423 -14.91 -10.46 -0.47
N VAL A 424 -15.25 -9.16 -0.53
CA VAL A 424 -15.01 -8.30 -1.71
C VAL A 424 -13.52 -8.07 -1.93
N ALA A 425 -12.76 -7.71 -0.89
CA ALA A 425 -11.31 -7.56 -0.99
C ALA A 425 -10.61 -8.88 -1.34
N ASN A 426 -11.06 -9.99 -0.76
CA ASN A 426 -10.64 -11.35 -1.15
C ASN A 426 -10.86 -11.61 -2.66
N GLU A 427 -12.03 -11.31 -3.22
CA GLU A 427 -12.27 -11.49 -4.67
C GLU A 427 -11.38 -10.59 -5.52
N LYS A 428 -11.13 -9.35 -5.10
CA LYS A 428 -10.27 -8.43 -5.86
C LYS A 428 -8.83 -8.92 -5.93
N ALA A 429 -8.30 -9.45 -4.82
CA ALA A 429 -7.00 -10.11 -4.82
C ALA A 429 -6.98 -11.35 -5.75
N LEU A 430 -8.06 -12.14 -5.80
CA LEU A 430 -8.19 -13.30 -6.70
C LEU A 430 -8.35 -12.92 -8.17
N GLU A 431 -8.96 -11.78 -8.49
CA GLU A 431 -9.08 -11.23 -9.86
C GLU A 431 -7.70 -10.97 -10.48
N TYR A 432 -6.75 -10.49 -9.68
CA TYR A 432 -5.36 -10.30 -10.07
C TYR A 432 -4.59 -11.64 -10.15
N MET A 433 -4.85 -12.57 -9.22
CA MET A 433 -4.09 -13.81 -9.01
C MET A 433 -4.52 -14.99 -9.91
N GLN A 434 -4.83 -14.73 -11.19
CA GLN A 434 -5.41 -15.71 -12.12
C GLN A 434 -4.53 -16.96 -12.39
N GLY A 435 -3.23 -16.91 -12.04
CA GLY A 435 -2.30 -18.05 -12.09
C GLY A 435 -2.34 -18.99 -10.86
N PHE A 436 -3.26 -18.75 -9.92
CA PHE A 436 -3.39 -19.49 -8.66
C PHE A 436 -4.78 -20.15 -8.55
N THR A 437 -4.81 -21.29 -7.86
CA THR A 437 -6.05 -21.99 -7.50
C THR A 437 -6.65 -21.29 -6.27
N PRO A 438 -7.87 -20.70 -6.36
CA PRO A 438 -8.48 -20.01 -5.24
C PRO A 438 -9.12 -20.99 -4.25
N VAL A 439 -8.89 -20.79 -2.95
CA VAL A 439 -9.60 -21.49 -1.87
C VAL A 439 -10.23 -20.47 -0.93
N ARG A 440 -11.57 -20.39 -0.96
CA ARG A 440 -12.36 -19.42 -0.19
C ARG A 440 -12.82 -20.00 1.14
N LEU A 441 -12.41 -19.37 2.24
CA LEU A 441 -12.86 -19.65 3.60
C LEU A 441 -13.63 -18.43 4.11
N TRP A 442 -14.94 -18.46 3.89
CA TRP A 442 -15.79 -17.28 3.97
C TRP A 442 -16.92 -17.44 4.99
N ALA A 443 -17.34 -16.31 5.56
CA ALA A 443 -18.47 -16.26 6.48
C ALA A 443 -19.79 -16.59 5.75
N SER A 444 -19.96 -16.08 4.51
CA SER A 444 -21.12 -16.38 3.64
C SER A 444 -21.23 -17.85 3.25
N LEU A 445 -20.09 -18.51 2.99
CA LEU A 445 -20.03 -19.94 2.65
C LEU A 445 -20.23 -20.85 3.87
N GLY A 446 -20.29 -20.30 5.08
CA GLY A 446 -20.40 -21.05 6.34
C GLY A 446 -19.20 -21.96 6.64
N ASN A 447 -18.10 -21.84 5.90
CA ASN A 447 -16.93 -22.70 6.00
C ASN A 447 -15.74 -22.04 6.72
N LEU A 448 -15.84 -20.77 7.12
CA LEU A 448 -14.83 -20.07 7.92
C LEU A 448 -14.83 -20.55 9.39
N THR A 449 -14.16 -21.69 9.64
CA THR A 449 -13.92 -22.27 10.98
C THR A 449 -12.43 -22.42 11.24
N ARG A 450 -12.01 -22.49 12.51
CA ARG A 450 -10.60 -22.70 12.91
C ARG A 450 -10.03 -23.98 12.31
N ASP A 451 -10.85 -25.03 12.25
CA ASP A 451 -10.46 -26.34 11.71
C ASP A 451 -10.33 -26.30 10.19
N ASN A 452 -11.19 -25.58 9.48
CA ASN A 452 -11.09 -25.41 8.03
C ASN A 452 -9.89 -24.54 7.64
N ILE A 453 -9.61 -23.45 8.38
CA ILE A 453 -8.40 -22.64 8.19
C ILE A 453 -7.15 -23.51 8.39
N SER A 454 -7.09 -24.23 9.51
CA SER A 454 -5.91 -25.02 9.88
C SER A 454 -5.69 -26.22 8.94
N SER A 455 -6.75 -26.94 8.55
CA SER A 455 -6.65 -28.07 7.62
C SER A 455 -6.30 -27.64 6.20
N THR A 456 -6.88 -26.54 5.70
CA THR A 456 -6.53 -25.97 4.40
C THR A 456 -5.07 -25.51 4.36
N LEU A 457 -4.62 -24.78 5.38
CA LEU A 457 -3.21 -24.37 5.49
C LEU A 457 -2.24 -25.57 5.52
N ASN A 458 -2.60 -26.66 6.19
CA ASN A 458 -1.77 -27.88 6.24
C ASN A 458 -1.57 -28.53 4.86
N ASN A 459 -2.50 -28.35 3.92
CA ASN A 459 -2.32 -28.77 2.53
C ASN A 459 -1.29 -27.91 1.79
N GLY A 460 -1.14 -26.65 2.19
CA GLY A 460 -0.14 -25.69 1.70
C GLY A 460 -0.69 -24.74 0.63
N ALA A 461 -0.20 -23.50 0.66
CA ALA A 461 -0.53 -22.43 -0.26
C ALA A 461 0.70 -21.53 -0.48
N GLY A 462 0.81 -20.87 -1.63
CA GLY A 462 1.84 -19.83 -1.86
C GLY A 462 1.51 -18.53 -1.15
N PHE A 463 0.21 -18.21 -1.06
CA PHE A 463 -0.32 -17.03 -0.38
C PHE A 463 -1.51 -17.39 0.51
N ILE A 464 -1.65 -16.66 1.62
CA ILE A 464 -2.89 -16.57 2.36
C ILE A 464 -3.21 -15.10 2.65
N TYR A 465 -4.47 -14.73 2.45
CA TYR A 465 -4.99 -13.39 2.70
C TYR A 465 -6.14 -13.47 3.70
N PHE A 466 -6.06 -12.71 4.79
CA PHE A 466 -7.15 -12.48 5.74
C PHE A 466 -7.61 -11.02 5.64
N ALA A 467 -8.92 -10.77 5.58
CA ALA A 467 -9.49 -9.41 5.57
C ALA A 467 -10.67 -9.32 6.55
N GLY A 468 -10.49 -8.58 7.65
CA GLY A 468 -11.44 -8.51 8.77
C GLY A 468 -10.86 -7.76 9.98
N HIS A 469 -11.17 -8.20 11.20
CA HIS A 469 -10.69 -7.60 12.45
C HIS A 469 -9.49 -8.33 13.05
N GLY A 470 -8.60 -7.54 13.64
CA GLY A 470 -7.38 -8.01 14.27
C GLY A 470 -7.24 -7.59 15.73
N ASN A 471 -6.38 -8.32 16.44
CA ASN A 471 -5.59 -7.83 17.56
C ASN A 471 -4.29 -8.69 17.67
N PRO A 472 -3.36 -8.40 18.59
CA PRO A 472 -2.09 -9.13 18.69
C PRO A 472 -2.23 -10.63 19.04
N ARG A 473 -3.42 -11.10 19.43
CA ARG A 473 -3.69 -12.46 19.90
C ARG A 473 -4.47 -13.31 18.90
N MET A 474 -5.24 -12.68 18.01
CA MET A 474 -6.17 -13.36 17.11
C MET A 474 -6.69 -12.48 15.97
N TRP A 475 -7.24 -13.12 14.95
CA TRP A 475 -8.00 -12.51 13.86
C TRP A 475 -9.43 -13.11 13.85
N ALA A 476 -10.43 -12.31 13.49
CA ALA A 476 -11.82 -12.74 13.28
C ALA A 476 -12.60 -11.77 12.36
N THR A 477 -13.82 -12.16 12.00
CA THR A 477 -14.79 -11.36 11.22
C THR A 477 -16.22 -11.73 11.66
N HIS A 478 -17.24 -11.04 11.17
CA HIS A 478 -18.65 -11.37 11.42
C HIS A 478 -19.26 -12.18 10.28
N LYS A 479 -20.49 -12.68 10.52
CA LYS A 479 -21.37 -13.15 9.43
C LYS A 479 -22.26 -11.99 9.01
N ASN A 480 -22.66 -11.99 7.74
CA ASN A 480 -23.56 -11.00 7.17
C ASN A 480 -24.80 -10.78 8.06
N GLY A 481 -24.96 -9.56 8.59
CA GLY A 481 -26.08 -9.20 9.47
C GLY A 481 -25.99 -9.67 10.93
N ASP A 482 -24.90 -10.31 11.38
CA ASP A 482 -24.68 -10.71 12.79
C ASP A 482 -23.47 -10.01 13.42
N TYR A 483 -23.66 -8.71 13.68
CA TYR A 483 -22.68 -7.81 14.34
C TYR A 483 -22.61 -7.99 15.86
N LYS A 484 -22.99 -9.16 16.37
CA LYS A 484 -22.97 -9.50 17.80
C LYS A 484 -22.17 -10.77 18.06
N ASN A 485 -22.28 -11.76 17.17
CA ASN A 485 -21.55 -13.01 17.27
C ASN A 485 -20.41 -13.04 16.25
N TRP A 486 -19.21 -12.77 16.73
CA TRP A 486 -17.97 -13.06 16.02
C TRP A 486 -17.95 -14.49 15.47
N THR A 487 -17.33 -14.67 14.29
CA THR A 487 -16.85 -15.99 13.86
C THR A 487 -15.89 -16.59 14.90
N GLU A 488 -15.58 -17.88 14.80
CA GLU A 488 -14.85 -18.61 15.85
C GLU A 488 -13.55 -17.93 16.32
N GLY A 489 -12.88 -17.17 15.45
CA GLY A 489 -11.70 -16.37 15.77
C GLY A 489 -10.45 -17.24 15.98
N TRP A 490 -9.47 -17.05 15.12
CA TRP A 490 -8.32 -17.94 14.98
C TRP A 490 -7.09 -17.31 15.66
N ARG A 491 -6.55 -17.98 16.69
CA ARG A 491 -5.67 -17.37 17.69
C ARG A 491 -4.25 -17.97 17.63
N ASN A 492 -3.32 -17.34 18.33
CA ASN A 492 -1.92 -17.78 18.42
C ASN A 492 -1.76 -19.27 18.80
N ARG A 493 -2.69 -19.85 19.57
CA ARG A 493 -2.68 -21.28 19.96
C ARG A 493 -3.04 -22.24 18.82
N GLU A 494 -3.88 -21.84 17.86
CA GLU A 494 -4.20 -22.64 16.68
C GLU A 494 -3.07 -22.57 15.65
N ILE A 495 -2.45 -21.39 15.47
CA ILE A 495 -1.24 -21.20 14.64
C ILE A 495 -0.09 -22.11 15.12
N LEU A 496 0.10 -22.22 16.44
CA LEU A 496 1.09 -23.11 17.04
C LEU A 496 0.84 -24.61 16.77
N GLN A 497 -0.35 -24.99 16.31
CA GLN A 497 -0.71 -26.37 15.94
C GLN A 497 -0.57 -26.68 14.44
N LEU A 498 -0.21 -25.71 13.60
CA LEU A 498 -0.02 -25.90 12.15
C LEU A 498 1.04 -26.96 11.81
N LYS A 499 0.77 -27.73 10.75
CA LYS A 499 1.53 -28.89 10.24
C LYS A 499 1.71 -28.80 8.71
N ASN A 500 1.74 -27.59 8.16
CA ASN A 500 2.01 -27.35 6.75
C ASN A 500 3.47 -27.66 6.36
N HIS A 501 4.36 -27.88 7.33
CA HIS A 501 5.77 -28.26 7.10
C HIS A 501 6.47 -27.28 6.16
N HIS A 502 7.28 -27.75 5.20
CA HIS A 502 8.03 -26.90 4.27
C HIS A 502 7.18 -26.19 3.18
N LYS A 503 5.90 -25.90 3.48
CA LYS A 503 4.93 -25.23 2.59
C LYS A 503 4.52 -23.88 3.19
N TYR A 504 5.42 -22.91 3.15
CA TYR A 504 5.29 -21.65 3.88
C TYR A 504 4.63 -20.57 3.00
N PRO A 505 3.34 -20.20 3.18
CA PRO A 505 2.74 -19.10 2.45
C PRO A 505 3.33 -17.75 2.86
N ILE A 506 3.24 -16.76 1.98
CA ILE A 506 3.27 -15.34 2.35
C ILE A 506 1.88 -14.97 2.91
N LEU A 507 1.86 -14.27 4.03
CA LEU A 507 0.64 -13.85 4.72
C LEU A 507 0.38 -12.35 4.50
N MET A 508 -0.79 -12.02 3.97
CA MET A 508 -1.36 -10.67 4.06
C MET A 508 -2.49 -10.72 5.11
N VAL A 509 -2.53 -9.76 6.04
CA VAL A 509 -3.59 -9.67 7.05
C VAL A 509 -4.09 -8.25 7.24
N GLY A 510 -5.34 -8.04 6.81
CA GLY A 510 -6.18 -6.92 7.16
C GLY A 510 -6.87 -7.15 8.50
N GLY A 511 -6.72 -6.16 9.36
CA GLY A 511 -7.10 -6.20 10.77
C GLY A 511 -6.09 -5.47 11.65
N CYS A 512 -6.60 -4.62 12.54
CA CYS A 512 -5.79 -3.78 13.42
C CYS A 512 -4.86 -4.59 14.34
N HIS A 513 -3.68 -4.05 14.63
CA HIS A 513 -2.69 -4.57 15.59
C HIS A 513 -2.23 -6.03 15.37
N ASN A 514 -2.60 -6.73 14.28
CA ASN A 514 -2.21 -8.14 14.08
C ASN A 514 -0.69 -8.31 14.03
N SER A 515 0.03 -7.29 13.54
CA SER A 515 1.49 -7.24 13.47
C SER A 515 2.15 -6.47 14.63
N GLN A 516 1.43 -5.96 15.63
CA GLN A 516 1.96 -5.13 16.74
C GLN A 516 3.09 -5.82 17.55
N PHE A 517 4.35 -5.68 17.13
CA PHE A 517 5.45 -6.52 17.64
C PHE A 517 6.17 -5.97 18.89
N ASP A 518 5.62 -4.94 19.55
CA ASP A 518 6.03 -4.44 20.87
C ASP A 518 5.23 -5.03 22.06
N VAL A 519 4.25 -5.90 21.77
CA VAL A 519 3.47 -6.61 22.79
C VAL A 519 4.31 -7.51 23.70
N THR A 520 3.88 -7.64 24.96
CA THR A 520 4.60 -8.40 25.98
C THR A 520 3.78 -8.58 27.28
N PRO A 521 3.95 -9.69 28.03
CA PRO A 521 3.31 -9.89 29.33
C PRO A 521 3.61 -8.82 30.39
N LEU A 522 4.71 -8.06 30.24
CA LEU A 522 5.00 -6.93 31.15
C LEU A 522 4.01 -5.75 30.97
N ASN A 523 3.25 -5.71 29.88
CA ASN A 523 2.23 -4.67 29.68
C ASN A 523 1.07 -4.82 30.68
N LEU A 524 0.80 -6.04 31.22
CA LEU A 524 -0.11 -6.24 32.36
C LEU A 524 0.37 -5.59 33.66
N ILE A 525 1.66 -5.25 33.76
CA ILE A 525 2.24 -4.57 34.94
C ILE A 525 2.27 -3.05 34.71
N LYS A 526 2.48 -2.60 33.46
CA LYS A 526 2.42 -1.18 33.07
C LYS A 526 1.00 -0.62 33.11
N ASP A 527 0.09 -1.23 32.37
CA ASP A 527 -1.33 -0.88 32.31
C ASP A 527 -2.16 -2.18 32.24
N PRO A 528 -2.59 -2.71 33.39
CA PRO A 528 -3.40 -3.92 33.43
C PRO A 528 -4.70 -3.82 32.62
N LYS A 529 -5.30 -2.63 32.53
CA LYS A 529 -6.62 -2.43 31.92
C LYS A 529 -6.50 -2.33 30.40
N LYS A 530 -5.72 -1.38 29.87
CA LYS A 530 -5.51 -1.23 28.42
C LYS A 530 -4.86 -2.49 27.86
N SER A 531 -3.86 -3.06 28.54
CA SER A 531 -3.20 -4.27 28.05
C SER A 531 -4.15 -5.47 27.97
N TRP A 532 -5.02 -5.69 28.97
CA TRP A 532 -6.01 -6.77 28.91
C TRP A 532 -7.01 -6.60 27.76
N ILE A 533 -7.57 -5.39 27.60
CA ILE A 533 -8.53 -5.05 26.54
C ILE A 533 -7.90 -5.28 25.16
N PHE A 534 -6.79 -4.61 24.87
CA PHE A 534 -6.13 -4.67 23.56
C PHE A 534 -5.31 -5.95 23.33
N SER A 535 -5.32 -6.90 24.29
CA SER A 535 -4.51 -8.12 24.28
C SER A 535 -2.99 -7.88 24.10
N THR A 536 -2.46 -6.69 24.41
CA THR A 536 -1.02 -6.36 24.28
C THR A 536 -0.12 -7.08 25.29
N TRP A 537 -0.71 -7.95 26.12
CA TRP A 537 -0.04 -8.82 27.08
C TRP A 537 0.48 -10.13 26.48
N VAL A 538 0.13 -10.47 25.24
CA VAL A 538 0.63 -11.70 24.62
C VAL A 538 2.17 -11.68 24.53
N PRO A 539 2.85 -12.84 24.53
CA PRO A 539 4.30 -12.92 24.34
C PRO A 539 4.79 -12.18 23.09
N GLU A 540 4.04 -12.35 21.99
CA GLU A 540 4.32 -11.91 20.61
C GLU A 540 3.00 -11.75 19.85
N CYS A 541 3.00 -10.89 18.84
CA CYS A 541 1.84 -10.66 17.97
C CYS A 541 1.49 -11.85 17.06
N TRP A 542 0.26 -11.86 16.59
CA TRP A 542 -0.34 -12.90 15.77
C TRP A 542 0.45 -13.16 14.49
N SER A 543 0.79 -12.09 13.75
CA SER A 543 1.61 -12.17 12.53
C SER A 543 2.99 -12.79 12.81
N TRP A 544 3.68 -12.37 13.87
CA TRP A 544 4.98 -12.96 14.21
C TRP A 544 4.87 -14.40 14.69
N VAL A 545 3.86 -14.78 15.47
CA VAL A 545 3.63 -16.18 15.88
C VAL A 545 3.43 -17.08 14.66
N PHE A 546 2.79 -16.58 13.59
CA PHE A 546 2.63 -17.27 12.32
C PHE A 546 3.96 -17.39 11.55
N VAL A 547 4.77 -16.33 11.48
CA VAL A 547 6.07 -16.33 10.80
C VAL A 547 7.12 -17.17 11.54
N LYS A 548 7.21 -17.09 12.88
CA LYS A 548 8.21 -17.82 13.66
C LYS A 548 7.92 -19.31 13.89
N LYS A 549 6.69 -19.76 13.57
CA LYS A 549 6.25 -21.14 13.80
C LYS A 549 7.26 -22.14 13.21
N THR A 550 7.82 -23.00 14.06
CA THR A 550 8.76 -24.04 13.67
C THR A 550 8.04 -25.12 12.86
N ASN A 551 8.65 -25.56 11.75
CA ASN A 551 8.12 -26.64 10.88
C ASN A 551 6.66 -26.42 10.45
N GLY A 552 6.31 -25.17 10.10
CA GLY A 552 5.01 -24.75 9.59
C GLY A 552 4.85 -23.24 9.63
N GLY A 553 3.62 -22.75 9.60
CA GLY A 553 3.31 -21.31 9.57
C GLY A 553 3.70 -20.64 8.24
N ALA A 554 3.84 -19.30 8.26
CA ALA A 554 4.15 -18.48 7.09
C ALA A 554 5.66 -18.35 6.87
N ILE A 555 6.07 -17.83 5.70
CA ILE A 555 7.47 -17.41 5.41
C ILE A 555 7.72 -15.97 5.87
N ALA A 556 6.72 -15.12 5.73
CA ALA A 556 6.69 -13.71 6.08
C ALA A 556 5.23 -13.24 6.23
N SER A 557 5.02 -12.09 6.86
CA SER A 557 3.72 -11.44 7.00
C SER A 557 3.79 -9.95 6.68
N ILE A 558 2.73 -9.41 6.10
CA ILE A 558 2.44 -7.98 5.97
C ILE A 558 1.08 -7.71 6.64
N GLY A 559 0.96 -6.59 7.36
CA GLY A 559 -0.27 -6.17 8.06
C GLY A 559 0.04 -5.12 9.15
N SER A 560 -1.00 -4.47 9.68
CA SER A 560 -0.88 -3.29 10.56
C SER A 560 -0.35 -3.58 11.98
N THR A 561 0.49 -2.66 12.49
CA THR A 561 0.98 -2.58 13.87
C THR A 561 0.07 -1.81 14.81
N GLY A 562 -0.82 -0.96 14.29
CA GLY A 562 -1.72 -0.08 15.04
C GLY A 562 -3.15 -0.18 14.51
N TYR A 563 -3.92 0.91 14.50
CA TYR A 563 -5.18 0.95 13.76
C TYR A 563 -4.94 1.06 12.24
N GLY A 564 -5.28 -0.01 11.52
CA GLY A 564 -5.68 0.07 10.12
C GLY A 564 -7.13 0.57 9.99
N GLY A 565 -7.61 0.72 8.76
CA GLY A 565 -8.99 1.10 8.49
C GLY A 565 -9.44 0.72 7.10
N VAL A 566 -10.75 0.52 6.95
CA VAL A 566 -11.40 0.16 5.69
C VAL A 566 -12.55 1.12 5.45
N ASN A 567 -12.74 1.50 4.19
CA ASN A 567 -13.88 2.25 3.72
C ASN A 567 -14.98 1.25 3.29
N ILE A 568 -16.24 1.50 3.64
CA ILE A 568 -17.40 0.71 3.16
C ILE A 568 -17.99 1.36 1.87
N GLY A 569 -19.03 0.87 1.19
CA GLY A 569 -19.80 1.69 0.22
C GLY A 569 -19.32 2.01 -1.24
N ASP A 570 -19.83 3.09 -1.89
CA ASP A 570 -19.34 3.85 -3.12
C ASP A 570 -19.95 5.31 -3.41
N PHE A 571 -19.56 6.46 -2.76
CA PHE A 571 -20.20 7.82 -2.95
C PHE A 571 -19.71 8.42 -4.24
N ASN A 572 -18.52 8.07 -4.75
CA ASN A 572 -18.12 8.57 -6.05
C ASN A 572 -19.11 8.08 -7.16
N ASP A 573 -19.99 7.11 -6.84
CA ASP A 573 -21.08 6.52 -7.63
C ASP A 573 -20.52 5.95 -8.95
N ASN A 574 -19.38 5.26 -8.83
CA ASN A 574 -18.66 4.65 -9.94
C ASN A 574 -19.03 3.16 -10.15
N GLY A 575 -19.60 2.49 -9.14
CA GLY A 575 -19.97 1.07 -9.16
C GLY A 575 -18.93 0.10 -8.59
N ILE A 576 -17.92 0.58 -7.86
CA ILE A 576 -16.80 -0.19 -7.29
C ILE A 576 -16.77 0.04 -5.77
N PRO A 577 -16.92 -1.00 -4.93
CA PRO A 577 -16.87 -0.89 -3.47
C PRO A 577 -15.63 -0.17 -2.92
N ASP A 578 -15.77 0.83 -2.02
CA ASP A 578 -14.62 1.57 -1.48
C ASP A 578 -13.57 0.67 -0.81
N CYS A 579 -14.02 -0.47 -0.27
CA CYS A 579 -13.18 -1.42 0.46
C CYS A 579 -12.07 -2.03 -0.40
N ILE A 580 -12.00 -1.66 -1.69
CA ILE A 580 -10.89 -1.95 -2.62
C ILE A 580 -10.41 -0.69 -3.40
N GLU A 581 -10.96 0.50 -3.13
CA GLU A 581 -10.53 1.78 -3.74
C GLU A 581 -9.65 2.65 -2.82
N GLY A 582 -9.59 2.36 -1.51
CA GLY A 582 -8.67 3.05 -0.59
C GLY A 582 -8.40 2.28 0.71
N ALA A 583 -7.57 2.89 1.57
CA ALA A 583 -7.19 2.38 2.88
C ALA A 583 -6.60 0.94 2.85
N ASP A 584 -6.78 0.16 3.93
CA ASP A 584 -6.21 -1.20 4.08
C ASP A 584 -6.52 -2.08 2.86
N GLY A 585 -7.77 -2.11 2.40
CA GLY A 585 -8.20 -3.02 1.32
C GLY A 585 -7.64 -2.67 -0.07
N TRP A 586 -7.29 -1.41 -0.35
CA TRP A 586 -6.48 -1.08 -1.52
C TRP A 586 -5.04 -1.54 -1.33
N PHE A 587 -4.42 -1.20 -0.19
CA PHE A 587 -3.02 -1.54 0.13
C PHE A 587 -2.77 -3.06 0.06
N GLU A 588 -3.70 -3.85 0.60
CA GLU A 588 -3.64 -5.31 0.63
C GLU A 588 -3.85 -5.95 -0.75
N THR A 589 -4.82 -5.46 -1.54
CA THR A 589 -5.11 -6.02 -2.86
C THR A 589 -4.05 -5.62 -3.90
N GLU A 590 -3.43 -4.46 -3.74
CA GLU A 590 -2.37 -3.96 -4.61
C GLU A 590 -1.10 -4.83 -4.57
N PHE A 591 -0.76 -5.43 -3.41
CA PHE A 591 0.30 -6.43 -3.29
C PHE A 591 0.16 -7.55 -4.34
N PHE A 592 -1.07 -8.06 -4.49
CA PHE A 592 -1.38 -9.14 -5.42
C PHE A 592 -1.38 -8.67 -6.88
N ARG A 593 -1.72 -7.40 -7.14
CA ARG A 593 -1.60 -6.79 -8.48
C ARG A 593 -0.15 -6.68 -8.93
N LEU A 594 0.72 -6.09 -8.09
CA LEU A 594 2.15 -5.90 -8.37
C LEU A 594 2.85 -7.25 -8.56
N TYR A 595 2.55 -8.24 -7.71
CA TYR A 595 3.12 -9.58 -7.85
C TYR A 595 2.65 -10.27 -9.14
N ALA A 596 1.34 -10.34 -9.40
CA ALA A 596 0.80 -11.20 -10.46
C ALA A 596 0.81 -10.56 -11.86
N GLN A 597 0.63 -9.25 -11.96
CA GLN A 597 0.51 -8.55 -13.24
C GLN A 597 1.80 -7.86 -13.66
N GLU A 598 2.59 -7.37 -12.69
CA GLU A 598 3.84 -6.66 -12.96
C GLU A 598 5.09 -7.54 -12.77
N ASN A 599 4.96 -8.70 -12.12
CA ASN A 599 6.04 -9.67 -11.86
C ASN A 599 7.12 -9.15 -10.89
N ILE A 600 6.78 -8.21 -9.99
CA ILE A 600 7.66 -7.82 -8.88
C ILE A 600 7.65 -8.98 -7.88
N ASP A 601 8.70 -9.81 -7.88
CA ASP A 601 8.77 -11.08 -7.15
C ASP A 601 9.91 -11.17 -6.11
N ILE A 602 10.42 -10.03 -5.64
CA ILE A 602 11.15 -9.91 -4.36
C ILE A 602 10.24 -9.26 -3.33
N LEU A 603 10.15 -9.84 -2.13
CA LEU A 603 9.15 -9.46 -1.14
C LEU A 603 9.25 -8.00 -0.66
N GLY A 604 10.47 -7.49 -0.45
CA GLY A 604 10.72 -6.11 -0.06
C GLY A 604 10.41 -5.12 -1.18
N GLU A 605 10.77 -5.45 -2.43
CA GLU A 605 10.43 -4.63 -3.61
C GLU A 605 8.91 -4.53 -3.77
N THR A 606 8.19 -5.67 -3.71
CA THR A 606 6.72 -5.68 -3.80
C THR A 606 6.09 -4.85 -2.69
N TYR A 607 6.57 -5.01 -1.45
CA TYR A 607 6.06 -4.28 -0.29
C TYR A 607 6.31 -2.77 -0.37
N GLY A 608 7.54 -2.35 -0.65
CA GLY A 608 7.91 -0.94 -0.76
C GLY A 608 7.22 -0.24 -1.92
N GLN A 609 6.97 -0.94 -3.04
CA GLN A 609 6.24 -0.38 -4.17
C GLN A 609 4.77 -0.07 -3.82
N ILE A 610 4.12 -0.84 -2.94
CA ILE A 610 2.76 -0.51 -2.44
C ILE A 610 2.82 0.79 -1.64
N VAL A 611 3.79 0.95 -0.74
CA VAL A 611 3.95 2.18 0.05
C VAL A 611 4.16 3.37 -0.88
N THR A 612 5.09 3.27 -1.83
CA THR A 612 5.35 4.29 -2.86
C THR A 612 4.10 4.64 -3.66
N GLU A 613 3.30 3.67 -4.10
CA GLU A 613 2.07 3.94 -4.86
C GLU A 613 0.93 4.47 -3.98
N TYR A 614 0.82 4.02 -2.72
CA TYR A 614 -0.15 4.57 -1.76
C TYR A 614 0.16 6.05 -1.51
N VAL A 615 1.43 6.41 -1.28
CA VAL A 615 1.85 7.80 -1.10
C VAL A 615 1.66 8.62 -2.39
N GLN A 616 1.81 8.04 -3.58
CA GLN A 616 1.50 8.77 -4.83
C GLN A 616 0.00 9.01 -5.04
N ASN A 617 -0.84 8.02 -4.71
CA ASN A 617 -2.27 8.02 -5.02
C ASN A 617 -3.12 8.73 -3.96
N PHE A 618 -2.75 8.64 -2.68
CA PHE A 618 -3.57 9.08 -1.55
C PHE A 618 -3.02 10.32 -0.81
N SER A 619 -3.87 10.90 0.03
CA SER A 619 -3.72 12.28 0.49
C SER A 619 -2.91 12.42 1.79
N CYS A 620 -1.97 11.50 2.06
CA CYS A 620 -1.26 11.31 3.34
C CYS A 620 -0.91 12.62 4.07
N TYR A 621 -0.18 13.55 3.44
CA TYR A 621 0.25 14.84 4.05
C TYR A 621 -0.90 15.82 4.38
N SER A 622 -2.16 15.43 4.18
CA SER A 622 -3.36 16.23 4.48
C SER A 622 -4.54 15.39 5.02
N ASN A 623 -4.41 14.07 5.05
CA ASN A 623 -5.34 13.10 5.62
C ASN A 623 -4.55 12.14 6.52
N ARG A 624 -4.61 12.37 7.84
CA ARG A 624 -3.89 11.56 8.84
C ARG A 624 -4.21 10.07 8.77
N TYR A 625 -5.40 9.70 8.32
CA TYR A 625 -5.81 8.30 8.21
C TYR A 625 -5.11 7.59 7.04
N ASP A 626 -4.92 8.25 5.89
CA ASP A 626 -4.08 7.75 4.78
C ASP A 626 -2.61 7.59 5.18
N CYS A 627 -2.10 8.54 5.96
CA CYS A 627 -0.73 8.56 6.47
C CYS A 627 -0.50 7.36 7.42
N LYS A 628 -1.45 7.11 8.33
CA LYS A 628 -1.44 5.97 9.25
C LYS A 628 -1.46 4.59 8.57
N ILE A 629 -2.08 4.45 7.40
CA ILE A 629 -2.05 3.16 6.67
C ILE A 629 -0.62 2.79 6.29
N VAL A 630 0.14 3.72 5.70
CA VAL A 630 1.53 3.45 5.27
C VAL A 630 2.51 3.34 6.43
N GLU A 631 2.31 4.10 7.51
CA GLU A 631 3.18 4.02 8.70
C GLU A 631 2.94 2.76 9.55
N THR A 632 1.70 2.27 9.67
CA THR A 632 1.39 1.10 10.51
C THR A 632 1.66 -0.24 9.83
N HIS A 633 1.68 -0.32 8.50
CA HIS A 633 2.00 -1.58 7.84
C HIS A 633 3.47 -1.97 8.08
N ALA A 634 3.71 -3.25 8.36
CA ALA A 634 5.05 -3.76 8.65
C ALA A 634 5.31 -5.12 7.99
N LEU A 635 6.44 -5.23 7.29
CA LEU A 635 6.95 -6.48 6.74
C LEU A 635 7.68 -7.29 7.81
N LEU A 636 6.98 -8.25 8.42
CA LEU A 636 7.56 -9.24 9.31
C LEU A 636 8.12 -10.41 8.49
N GLY A 637 9.32 -10.22 7.93
CA GLY A 637 9.98 -11.19 7.05
C GLY A 637 11.38 -10.76 6.62
N ASP A 638 11.92 -11.50 5.65
CA ASP A 638 13.14 -11.15 4.93
C ASP A 638 12.77 -10.30 3.70
N PRO A 639 13.22 -9.03 3.60
CA PRO A 639 12.89 -8.16 2.48
C PRO A 639 13.58 -8.60 1.18
N SER A 640 14.66 -9.38 1.25
CA SER A 640 15.35 -9.94 0.08
C SER A 640 14.81 -11.31 -0.35
N LEU A 641 13.66 -11.75 0.20
CA LEU A 641 13.08 -13.06 -0.09
C LEU A 641 12.58 -13.14 -1.54
N LYS A 642 13.09 -14.11 -2.30
CA LYS A 642 12.54 -14.44 -3.63
C LYS A 642 11.19 -15.11 -3.50
N ILE A 643 10.12 -14.44 -3.91
CA ILE A 643 8.75 -14.95 -3.86
C ILE A 643 8.64 -16.21 -4.74
N GLY A 644 8.16 -17.31 -4.14
CA GLY A 644 8.12 -18.64 -4.76
C GLY A 644 9.48 -19.33 -4.95
N GLY A 645 10.59 -18.73 -4.48
CA GLY A 645 11.94 -19.29 -4.51
C GLY A 645 12.67 -19.21 -5.86
N TYR A 646 13.94 -19.58 -5.84
CA TYR A 646 14.84 -19.57 -6.99
C TYR A 646 14.77 -20.86 -7.82
N LEU A 647 15.15 -20.78 -9.10
CA LEU A 647 15.36 -21.95 -9.94
C LEU A 647 16.69 -22.63 -9.59
N ASP A 648 16.66 -23.92 -9.25
CA ASP A 648 17.90 -24.68 -9.03
C ASP A 648 18.63 -24.95 -10.36
N HIS A 649 19.75 -24.25 -10.56
CA HIS A 649 20.65 -24.42 -11.69
C HIS A 649 21.21 -25.85 -11.81
N LYS A 650 21.28 -26.65 -10.73
CA LYS A 650 21.86 -28.00 -10.74
C LYS A 650 20.89 -29.07 -11.24
N LYS A 651 19.62 -29.09 -10.79
CA LYS A 651 18.57 -29.96 -11.35
C LYS A 651 18.44 -29.82 -12.87
N ASN A 652 18.46 -28.59 -13.39
CA ASN A 652 18.24 -28.32 -14.80
C ASN A 652 19.28 -28.98 -15.74
N ILE A 653 20.53 -29.20 -15.27
CA ILE A 653 21.58 -29.87 -16.05
C ILE A 653 21.28 -31.37 -16.27
N PHE A 654 20.54 -32.01 -15.35
CA PHE A 654 20.11 -33.40 -15.50
C PHE A 654 18.83 -33.53 -16.34
N GLU A 655 17.90 -32.58 -16.25
CA GLU A 655 16.65 -32.62 -17.02
C GLU A 655 16.85 -32.23 -18.49
N ARG A 656 17.71 -31.25 -18.78
CA ARG A 656 18.13 -30.91 -20.16
C ARG A 656 18.86 -32.06 -20.88
N LYS A 657 19.32 -33.08 -20.15
CA LYS A 657 19.90 -34.32 -20.71
C LYS A 657 18.86 -35.44 -20.91
N LYS A 658 17.58 -35.23 -20.58
CA LYS A 658 16.51 -36.24 -20.68
C LYS A 658 15.36 -35.87 -21.62
N ALA A 659 15.25 -34.63 -22.09
CA ALA A 659 14.22 -34.20 -23.02
C ALA A 659 14.60 -34.52 -24.49
N PRO A 660 13.89 -35.41 -25.20
CA PRO A 660 14.06 -35.56 -26.64
C PRO A 660 13.44 -34.36 -27.38
N PHE A 661 14.12 -33.88 -28.43
CA PHE A 661 13.60 -32.83 -29.30
C PHE A 661 12.35 -33.30 -30.07
N PHE A 662 11.19 -32.75 -29.72
CA PHE A 662 9.99 -32.81 -30.56
C PHE A 662 9.61 -31.42 -31.04
N VAL A 663 10.07 -31.08 -32.25
CA VAL A 663 9.51 -29.97 -33.03
C VAL A 663 8.17 -30.43 -33.57
N ASN A 664 7.12 -29.62 -33.40
CA ASN A 664 5.87 -29.81 -34.14
C ASN A 664 5.29 -28.47 -34.60
N HIS A 665 4.62 -28.48 -35.75
CA HIS A 665 4.19 -27.29 -36.50
C HIS A 665 2.69 -27.42 -36.83
N LYS A 666 2.01 -26.27 -37.00
CA LYS A 666 0.61 -26.11 -37.46
C LYS A 666 -0.46 -26.50 -36.41
N SER A 667 -1.68 -25.96 -36.42
CA SER A 667 -2.18 -24.71 -37.05
C SER A 667 -3.55 -24.32 -36.49
N THR A 668 -3.90 -23.04 -36.66
CA THR A 668 -5.22 -22.40 -36.54
C THR A 668 -6.43 -23.27 -36.90
N PHE A 669 -7.54 -23.11 -36.17
CA PHE A 669 -8.87 -23.00 -36.80
C PHE A 669 -9.87 -22.20 -35.95
N PHE A 670 -10.65 -21.33 -36.60
CA PHE A 670 -11.78 -20.59 -36.02
C PHE A 670 -13.06 -21.44 -36.06
N ARG A 671 -14.02 -21.21 -35.14
CA ARG A 671 -15.44 -21.43 -35.46
C ARG A 671 -16.37 -20.46 -34.74
N LEU A 672 -17.11 -19.70 -35.54
CA LEU A 672 -18.22 -18.85 -35.11
C LEU A 672 -19.51 -19.68 -34.97
N TYR A 673 -20.37 -19.29 -34.03
CA TYR A 673 -21.83 -19.39 -34.17
C TYR A 673 -22.46 -18.05 -33.74
N LYS A 674 -23.68 -17.78 -34.20
CA LYS A 674 -24.29 -16.45 -34.19
C LYS A 674 -25.82 -16.56 -34.08
N ASN A 675 -26.46 -15.52 -33.53
CA ASN A 675 -27.92 -15.25 -33.57
C ASN A 675 -28.79 -16.20 -32.71
N VAL A 676 -29.99 -15.86 -32.18
CA VAL A 676 -30.74 -14.63 -31.74
C VAL A 676 -32.15 -15.16 -31.29
N PRO A 677 -32.95 -14.55 -30.38
CA PRO A 677 -33.28 -13.12 -30.30
C PRO A 677 -33.33 -12.52 -28.88
N ALA A 678 -33.76 -11.25 -28.80
CA ALA A 678 -34.04 -10.52 -27.54
C ALA A 678 -35.55 -10.35 -27.30
N MET A 679 -35.96 -10.24 -26.04
CA MET A 679 -37.26 -9.66 -25.65
C MET A 679 -37.21 -9.04 -24.24
N HIS A 680 -37.76 -7.82 -24.14
CA HIS A 680 -38.30 -7.12 -22.96
C HIS A 680 -37.67 -7.26 -21.56
N SER A 681 -37.10 -6.15 -21.08
CA SER A 681 -37.39 -5.64 -19.72
C SER A 681 -38.77 -4.90 -19.76
N PRO A 682 -39.43 -4.51 -18.62
CA PRO A 682 -38.80 -3.88 -17.45
C PRO A 682 -39.24 -4.40 -16.06
N ALA A 683 -38.31 -4.32 -15.11
CA ALA A 683 -38.56 -4.23 -13.66
C ALA A 683 -37.29 -3.70 -12.97
N THR A 684 -37.10 -2.38 -12.98
CA THR A 684 -35.91 -1.70 -12.40
C THR A 684 -36.31 -0.82 -11.23
N TYR A 685 -35.74 -1.12 -10.06
CA TYR A 685 -35.42 -0.17 -8.99
C TYR A 685 -34.14 -0.72 -8.36
N ASP A 686 -32.97 -0.29 -8.83
CA ASP A 686 -32.30 0.96 -8.43
C ASP A 686 -31.72 0.85 -7.02
N ILE A 687 -30.65 0.05 -6.93
CA ILE A 687 -29.64 0.11 -5.86
C ILE A 687 -28.62 1.19 -6.25
N SER A 688 -27.92 1.68 -5.23
CA SER A 688 -27.23 2.96 -5.19
C SER A 688 -26.00 2.91 -4.28
N CYS A 689 -25.11 3.92 -4.30
CA CYS A 689 -23.90 3.91 -3.45
C CYS A 689 -23.36 5.25 -2.86
N THR A 690 -22.59 5.07 -1.75
CA THR A 690 -21.90 6.00 -0.78
C THR A 690 -20.71 5.25 -0.15
N HIS A 691 -19.34 5.43 -0.30
CA HIS A 691 -18.19 6.27 0.26
C HIS A 691 -18.24 6.83 1.69
N PRO A 692 -18.53 5.99 2.67
CA PRO A 692 -18.98 6.40 3.97
C PRO A 692 -17.81 6.67 4.91
N PRO A 693 -18.06 6.90 6.20
CA PRO A 693 -17.07 6.67 7.23
C PRO A 693 -16.13 5.49 6.92
N TYR A 694 -14.85 5.84 6.79
CA TYR A 694 -13.77 5.07 7.36
C TYR A 694 -14.12 4.69 8.81
N ALA A 695 -13.81 3.48 9.25
CA ALA A 695 -13.94 3.11 10.66
C ALA A 695 -12.74 2.27 11.12
N PRO A 696 -12.00 2.66 12.18
CA PRO A 696 -11.02 1.79 12.81
C PRO A 696 -11.73 0.58 13.44
N CYS A 697 -11.07 -0.58 13.39
CA CYS A 697 -11.64 -1.84 13.85
C CYS A 697 -11.91 -1.85 15.37
N MET A 698 -12.93 -2.61 15.80
CA MET A 698 -13.28 -2.79 17.21
C MET A 698 -12.17 -3.41 18.07
N PRO A 699 -11.92 -2.86 19.27
CA PRO A 699 -11.38 -3.60 20.41
C PRO A 699 -12.50 -3.97 21.41
N PRO A 700 -12.59 -5.21 21.96
CA PRO A 700 -11.93 -6.44 21.54
C PRO A 700 -12.82 -7.70 21.46
N LEU A 701 -12.21 -8.77 20.94
CA LEU A 701 -12.62 -10.20 20.95
C LEU A 701 -12.28 -10.96 22.26
#